data_AF-A0A9P5H5I1-F1
#
_entry.id   AF-A0A9P5H5I1-F1
#
_cell.length_a   1.000
_cell.length_b   1.000
_cell.length_c   1.000
_cell.angle_alpha   90.00
_cell.angle_beta   90.00
_cell.angle_gamma   90.00
#
_symmetry.space_group_name_H-M   'P 1'
#
loop_
_entity.id
_entity.type
_entity.pdbx_description
1 polymer ?
#
loop_
_entity_poly.entity_id
_entity_poly.type
_entity_poly.pdbx_seq_one_letter_code
_entity_poly.pdbx_strand_id
1 'polypeptide(L)'
;MADLIDKPQMEEAEGEKPRHIDPNDLPLPDELAHLSGDEIQKLERGLTRRLDMTLMPTVFLLFLLNILDRNNIASAKIVGLQEDLGMTNNQYNTALMMFYIGYIITQIPSNMIIGKVRPSYYICLVTSLWGVVSMSQGFVKTFGQLSVLRFVLGLVEAPFLPAVFVVMSCWYKRSELPPRIAILYGGNMMSAAFSGLIAAGITSRMDGVAGRASWSWLFIIEGSITVVIAILLVPILTDYPLQSKHYFISRELQLVGEWRIRKENAGIVDEDPESIWWGLRQALIDPKLYMFIVLQMALITAQSFNNFFPSIVGTLGYGSTTTLLLTAPPYFFAFIVSLGISFHAGHKKERGWHIFVPLTFAILGNILAMFVPSTGGRYFSMFLLTAGSYAPYSLCVSWLSASLPRPRAKRAVALAIVNVMAAGVAHFYTVYMFPDWQKPRYYIGGGMMAGACLVCGCMAIYIKHYLKAQNKKLEEEEARGGLDYSQIIGSGKAGSEAMLAFRAAAADDAMELYATGFNAWNQLIFEPSMIEDEPDDLYSFTKVLGAQTIGRPLSHLCYTIVHRDGNKCLAGSSPSATISLDADEKDIFDHINAISADGAILTVQDPKPGDSSQSIVRYPSASAWKSGIDSRSWPCKSSVRQMAAYDSGFVILHEDASVSTLGDSRFGDCLGRDVDDSSSADEPGVVSDLGDLGEPVKKVAAGGYSVAALTEGGGLYLWGAESTGSRSRHQTFSEISRIPNYVEVDGDKDVQDVALGESHGIALTTDGCIYVIGDNTNGQLGFGKDFTGAVTSWSKVDFKVPIGWKLVGVEAGPRSSFILTAKTKPT
;
A
#
# COMPACT_ATOMS: atom_id res chain seq x y z
N MET A 1 59.44 12.14 -21.49
CA MET A 1 58.67 12.03 -22.75
C MET A 1 58.10 10.62 -22.74
N ALA A 2 56.95 10.45 -22.09
CA ALA A 2 55.64 10.60 -22.72
C ALA A 2 55.48 9.55 -23.81
N ASP A 3 54.97 8.37 -23.42
CA ASP A 3 53.95 7.65 -24.19
C ASP A 3 53.46 6.38 -23.45
N LEU A 4 52.15 6.14 -23.59
CA LEU A 4 51.41 4.88 -23.48
C LEU A 4 51.06 4.35 -22.08
N ILE A 5 49.99 4.92 -21.49
CA ILE A 5 48.94 4.12 -20.86
C ILE A 5 47.61 4.59 -21.47
N ASP A 6 47.11 3.79 -22.41
CA ASP A 6 45.74 3.86 -22.93
C ASP A 6 44.77 3.80 -21.75
N LYS A 7 44.08 4.90 -21.49
CA LYS A 7 42.80 4.85 -20.78
C LYS A 7 41.78 4.35 -21.80
N PRO A 8 41.05 3.25 -21.54
CA PRO A 8 39.91 2.93 -22.38
C PRO A 8 38.95 4.11 -22.32
N GLN A 9 38.68 4.71 -23.47
CA GLN A 9 37.56 5.62 -23.66
C GLN A 9 36.31 4.80 -23.32
N MET A 10 35.76 5.00 -22.11
CA MET A 10 34.35 4.70 -21.90
C MET A 10 33.61 5.74 -22.74
N GLU A 11 33.09 5.30 -23.88
CA GLU A 11 31.96 5.98 -24.50
C GLU A 11 30.92 6.21 -23.40
N GLU A 12 30.61 7.47 -23.14
CA GLU A 12 29.41 7.85 -22.40
C GLU A 12 28.22 7.35 -23.21
N ALA A 13 27.81 6.12 -22.93
CA ALA A 13 26.53 5.60 -23.40
C ALA A 13 25.46 6.57 -22.90
N GLU A 14 24.81 7.25 -23.84
CA GLU A 14 23.62 8.06 -23.61
C GLU A 14 22.69 7.28 -22.68
N GLY A 15 22.40 7.88 -21.52
CA GLY A 15 21.69 7.21 -20.44
C GLY A 15 20.30 6.73 -20.88
N GLU A 16 20.18 5.44 -21.19
CA GLU A 16 18.92 4.73 -21.07
C GLU A 16 18.40 4.99 -19.66
N LYS A 17 17.22 5.61 -19.55
CA LYS A 17 16.47 5.65 -18.28
C LYS A 17 16.39 4.20 -17.76
N PRO A 18 16.67 3.93 -16.48
CA PRO A 18 16.62 2.57 -15.96
C PRO A 18 15.23 2.01 -16.24
N ARG A 19 15.17 0.94 -17.05
CA ARG A 19 13.93 0.24 -17.36
C ARG A 19 13.22 -0.09 -16.04
N HIS A 20 11.92 0.16 -15.98
CA HIS A 20 11.10 -0.19 -14.82
C HIS A 20 11.05 -1.73 -14.73
N ILE A 21 11.99 -2.34 -14.02
CA ILE A 21 11.98 -3.80 -13.80
C ILE A 21 10.83 -4.10 -12.83
N ASP A 22 9.83 -4.87 -13.27
CA ASP A 22 8.80 -5.39 -12.37
C ASP A 22 9.50 -6.17 -11.23
N PRO A 23 9.17 -5.92 -9.95
CA PRO A 23 9.72 -6.68 -8.82
C PRO A 23 9.66 -8.21 -8.99
N ASN A 24 8.72 -8.72 -9.79
CA ASN A 24 8.57 -10.15 -10.07
C ASN A 24 9.49 -10.66 -11.19
N ASP A 25 10.00 -9.77 -12.04
CA ASP A 25 10.89 -10.08 -13.16
C ASP A 25 12.37 -10.03 -12.78
N LEU A 26 12.69 -9.71 -11.53
CA LEU A 26 14.07 -9.62 -11.06
C LEU A 26 14.67 -11.02 -10.92
N PRO A 27 15.65 -11.39 -11.75
CA PRO A 27 16.20 -12.74 -11.75
C PRO A 27 16.83 -13.07 -10.41
N LEU A 28 16.68 -14.33 -9.99
CA LEU A 28 17.43 -14.87 -8.86
C LEU A 28 18.93 -14.81 -9.19
N PRO A 29 19.81 -14.60 -8.20
CA PRO A 29 21.24 -14.75 -8.41
C PRO A 29 21.56 -16.13 -9.00
N ASP A 30 22.51 -16.21 -9.94
CA ASP A 30 22.83 -17.46 -10.68
C ASP A 30 23.11 -18.66 -9.75
N GLU A 31 23.76 -18.40 -8.61
CA GLU A 31 24.05 -19.41 -7.58
C GLU A 31 22.78 -20.00 -6.93
N LEU A 32 21.65 -19.29 -6.97
CA LEU A 32 20.37 -19.68 -6.36
C LEU A 32 19.29 -20.04 -7.41
N ALA A 33 19.59 -19.93 -8.70
CA ALA A 33 18.64 -20.19 -9.79
C ALA A 33 18.12 -21.65 -9.83
N HIS A 34 18.85 -22.57 -9.20
CA HIS A 34 18.49 -23.99 -9.11
C HIS A 34 17.47 -24.31 -8.00
N LEU A 35 17.16 -23.35 -7.12
CA LEU A 35 16.28 -23.55 -5.97
C LEU A 35 14.82 -23.28 -6.32
N SER A 36 13.92 -24.09 -5.78
CA SER A 36 12.47 -23.90 -5.89
C SER A 36 11.97 -22.72 -5.03
N GLY A 37 10.78 -22.19 -5.34
CA GLY A 37 10.18 -21.07 -4.60
C GLY A 37 10.00 -21.34 -3.10
N ASP A 38 9.69 -22.58 -2.72
CA ASP A 38 9.55 -23.00 -1.32
C ASP A 38 10.89 -23.04 -0.58
N GLU A 39 11.97 -23.42 -1.26
CA GLU A 39 13.33 -23.43 -0.70
C GLU A 39 13.85 -22.02 -0.46
N ILE A 40 13.57 -21.09 -1.39
CA ILE A 40 13.88 -19.67 -1.23
C ILE A 40 13.14 -19.09 -0.01
N GLN A 41 11.86 -19.41 0.16
CA GLN A 41 11.10 -18.96 1.33
C GLN A 41 11.65 -19.52 2.66
N LYS A 42 12.12 -20.78 2.67
CA LYS A 42 12.82 -21.36 3.83
C LYS A 42 14.13 -20.63 4.12
N LEU A 43 14.92 -20.30 3.10
CA LEU A 43 16.15 -19.53 3.25
C LEU A 43 15.88 -18.11 3.76
N GLU A 44 14.82 -17.44 3.30
CA GLU A 44 14.43 -16.12 3.81
C GLU A 44 14.11 -16.15 5.31
N ARG A 45 13.31 -17.13 5.75
CA ARG A 45 12.98 -17.32 7.18
C ARG A 45 14.23 -17.67 7.99
N GLY A 46 15.11 -18.50 7.43
CA GLY A 46 16.39 -18.87 8.01
C GLY A 46 17.31 -17.66 8.20
N LEU A 47 17.41 -16.79 7.19
CA LEU A 47 18.17 -15.53 7.25
C LEU A 47 17.65 -14.62 8.35
N THR A 48 16.34 -14.33 8.37
CA THR A 48 15.75 -13.43 9.37
C THR A 48 15.98 -13.98 10.79
N ARG A 49 15.79 -15.28 11.02
CA ARG A 49 16.10 -15.91 12.32
C ARG A 49 17.57 -15.81 12.70
N ARG A 50 18.48 -15.98 11.73
CA ARG A 50 19.93 -15.90 11.98
C ARG A 50 20.35 -14.49 12.35
N LEU A 51 19.82 -13.48 11.66
CA LEU A 51 20.04 -12.06 11.96
C LEU A 51 19.47 -11.70 13.35
N ASP A 52 18.28 -12.20 13.70
CA ASP A 52 17.69 -12.00 15.02
C ASP A 52 18.48 -12.65 16.16
N MET A 53 19.24 -13.71 15.87
CA MET A 53 20.10 -14.38 16.86
C MET A 53 21.53 -13.81 16.93
N THR A 54 21.95 -13.00 15.97
CA THR A 54 23.35 -12.52 15.87
C THR A 54 23.41 -10.99 15.87
N LEU A 55 22.85 -10.35 14.85
CA LEU A 55 22.84 -8.90 14.70
C LEU A 55 22.05 -8.22 15.82
N MET A 56 20.80 -8.65 16.08
CA MET A 56 19.95 -7.98 17.08
C MET A 56 20.53 -7.97 18.50
N PRO A 57 21.00 -9.10 19.08
CA PRO A 57 21.59 -9.09 20.41
C PRO A 57 22.87 -8.24 20.46
N THR A 58 23.64 -8.23 19.38
CA THR A 58 24.88 -7.43 19.27
C THR A 58 24.59 -5.93 19.31
N VAL A 59 23.67 -5.44 18.46
CA VAL A 59 23.30 -4.02 18.44
C VAL A 59 22.57 -3.61 19.70
N PHE A 60 21.77 -4.51 20.28
CA PHE A 60 21.10 -4.29 21.55
C PHE A 60 22.11 -4.13 22.70
N LEU A 61 23.13 -5.00 22.76
CA LEU A 61 24.20 -4.91 23.76
C LEU A 61 25.01 -3.62 23.60
N LEU A 62 25.38 -3.25 22.38
CA LEU A 62 26.11 -2.00 22.11
C LEU A 62 25.27 -0.78 22.49
N PHE A 63 23.97 -0.78 22.19
CA PHE A 63 23.08 0.32 22.60
C PHE A 63 22.85 0.34 24.12
N LEU A 64 22.82 -0.82 24.77
CA LEU A 64 22.76 -0.91 26.23
C LEU A 64 23.99 -0.25 26.86
N LEU A 65 25.20 -0.56 26.37
CA LEU A 65 26.46 0.04 26.82
C LEU A 65 26.50 1.55 26.55
N ASN A 66 26.03 1.96 25.38
CA ASN A 66 25.93 3.38 25.00
C ASN A 66 25.12 4.20 26.01
N ILE A 67 23.93 3.71 26.37
CA ILE A 67 23.07 4.40 27.35
C ILE A 67 23.66 4.31 28.78
N LEU A 68 24.38 3.24 29.08
CA LEU A 68 24.99 3.00 30.39
C LEU A 68 26.07 4.07 30.65
N ASP A 69 27.00 4.22 29.71
CA ASP A 69 28.06 5.24 29.75
C ASP A 69 27.49 6.68 29.83
N ARG A 70 26.37 6.94 29.13
CA ARG A 70 25.68 8.24 29.15
C ARG A 70 25.11 8.56 30.53
N ASN A 71 24.42 7.61 31.15
CA ASN A 71 23.69 7.80 32.40
C ASN A 71 24.58 7.72 33.65
N ASN A 72 25.81 7.20 33.53
CA ASN A 72 26.72 6.99 34.66
C ASN A 72 26.94 8.27 35.50
N ILE A 73 27.00 9.46 34.89
CA ILE A 73 27.17 10.72 35.64
C ILE A 73 26.06 11.02 36.64
N ALA A 74 24.83 10.58 36.35
CA ALA A 74 23.70 10.78 37.25
C ALA A 74 23.87 9.94 38.52
N SER A 75 24.42 8.73 38.38
CA SER A 75 24.79 7.85 39.49
C SER A 75 26.02 8.38 40.24
N ALA A 76 27.05 8.83 39.52
CA ALA A 76 28.26 9.43 40.08
C ALA A 76 27.97 10.67 40.96
N LYS A 77 26.96 11.47 40.59
CA LYS A 77 26.50 12.61 41.41
C LYS A 77 26.03 12.20 42.81
N ILE A 78 25.40 11.03 42.98
CA ILE A 78 24.94 10.52 44.29
C ILE A 78 26.09 9.99 45.15
N VAL A 79 27.20 9.62 44.50
CA VAL A 79 28.35 8.97 45.15
C VAL A 79 29.41 9.98 45.60
N GLY A 80 29.34 11.24 45.16
CA GLY A 80 30.25 12.30 45.63
C GLY A 80 30.97 13.09 44.53
N LEU A 81 30.64 12.87 43.25
CA LEU A 81 31.33 13.54 42.12
C LEU A 81 31.32 15.08 42.25
N GLN A 82 30.18 15.64 42.66
CA GLN A 82 29.99 17.09 42.73
C GLN A 82 30.80 17.69 43.88
N GLU A 83 30.83 17.00 45.03
CA GLU A 83 31.60 17.39 46.21
C GLU A 83 33.11 17.30 45.97
N ASP A 84 33.60 16.20 45.40
CA ASP A 84 35.04 15.96 45.18
C ASP A 84 35.66 16.93 44.16
N LEU A 85 34.88 17.36 43.16
CA LEU A 85 35.31 18.32 42.14
C LEU A 85 35.04 19.78 42.54
N GLY A 86 34.42 20.03 43.69
CA GLY A 86 34.02 21.36 44.14
C GLY A 86 33.05 22.06 43.18
N MET A 87 32.15 21.29 42.56
CA MET A 87 31.25 21.77 41.50
C MET A 87 29.96 22.36 42.05
N THR A 88 29.54 23.49 41.49
CA THR A 88 28.17 24.00 41.68
C THR A 88 27.18 23.19 40.84
N ASN A 89 25.90 23.20 41.22
CA ASN A 89 24.85 22.53 40.44
C ASN A 89 24.76 23.09 39.00
N ASN A 90 25.00 24.39 38.82
CA ASN A 90 25.03 25.01 37.50
C ASN A 90 26.18 24.49 36.65
N GLN A 91 27.37 24.29 37.24
CA GLN A 91 28.50 23.66 36.55
C GLN A 91 28.20 22.19 36.19
N TYR A 92 27.57 21.42 37.09
CA TYR A 92 27.11 20.07 36.76
C TYR A 92 26.17 20.05 35.56
N ASN A 93 25.16 20.93 35.54
CA ASN A 93 24.21 21.05 34.43
C ASN A 93 24.90 21.49 33.12
N THR A 94 25.87 22.41 33.20
CA THR A 94 26.69 22.81 32.04
C THR A 94 27.50 21.62 31.51
N ALA A 95 28.07 20.77 32.37
CA ALA A 95 28.79 19.57 31.93
C ALA A 95 27.86 18.57 31.20
N LEU A 96 26.60 18.42 31.65
CA LEU A 96 25.58 17.66 30.93
C LEU A 96 25.27 18.28 29.56
N MET A 97 25.12 19.61 29.49
CA MET A 97 24.85 20.33 28.25
C MET A 97 25.96 20.16 27.21
N MET A 98 27.24 20.20 27.62
CA MET A 98 28.39 20.05 26.72
C MET A 98 28.36 18.75 25.90
N PHE A 99 27.86 17.66 26.49
CA PHE A 99 27.66 16.39 25.79
C PHE A 99 26.70 16.55 24.59
N TYR A 100 25.53 17.15 24.83
CA TYR A 100 24.53 17.33 23.77
C TYR A 100 24.99 18.29 22.67
N ILE A 101 25.79 19.32 23.01
CA ILE A 101 26.40 20.21 22.01
C ILE A 101 27.33 19.42 21.08
N GLY A 102 28.24 18.61 21.64
CA GLY A 102 29.11 17.75 20.82
C GLY A 102 28.32 16.76 19.97
N TYR A 103 27.26 16.18 20.54
CA TYR A 103 26.41 15.20 19.86
C TYR A 103 25.74 15.77 18.59
N ILE A 104 25.20 16.99 18.64
CA ILE A 104 24.53 17.63 17.49
C ILE A 104 25.51 17.87 16.33
N ILE A 105 26.73 18.34 16.63
CA ILE A 105 27.72 18.74 15.62
C ILE A 105 28.08 17.56 14.71
N THR A 106 28.34 16.39 15.29
CA THR A 106 28.82 15.22 14.54
C THR A 106 27.68 14.37 13.96
N GLN A 107 26.43 14.59 14.37
CA GLN A 107 25.29 13.79 13.92
C GLN A 107 25.03 13.92 12.40
N ILE A 108 25.20 15.10 11.82
CA ILE A 108 25.01 15.30 10.36
C ILE A 108 26.20 14.72 9.57
N PRO A 109 27.48 15.05 9.87
CA PRO A 109 28.63 14.51 9.14
C PRO A 109 28.73 12.98 9.21
N SER A 110 28.42 12.39 10.36
CA SER A 110 28.54 10.93 10.54
C SER A 110 27.62 10.12 9.63
N ASN A 111 26.42 10.62 9.35
CA ASN A 111 25.50 10.00 8.40
C ASN A 111 26.03 9.97 6.97
N MET A 112 26.93 10.89 6.61
CA MET A 112 27.56 10.91 5.28
C MET A 112 28.73 9.93 5.18
N ILE A 113 29.38 9.64 6.30
CA ILE A 113 30.57 8.75 6.35
C ILE A 113 30.15 7.28 6.29
N ILE A 114 29.05 6.89 6.93
CA ILE A 114 28.65 5.48 7.07
C ILE A 114 28.54 4.74 5.73
N GLY A 115 28.06 5.41 4.68
CA GLY A 115 27.91 4.80 3.35
C GLY A 115 29.24 4.51 2.63
N LYS A 116 30.37 5.02 3.14
CA LYS A 116 31.70 4.88 2.53
C LYS A 116 32.62 3.92 3.30
N VAL A 117 32.21 3.49 4.49
CA VAL A 117 33.05 2.69 5.39
C VAL A 117 32.38 1.36 5.72
N ARG A 118 33.19 0.38 6.14
CA ARG A 118 32.67 -0.90 6.62
C ARG A 118 31.99 -0.71 7.97
N PRO A 119 30.69 -1.05 8.11
CA PRO A 119 29.96 -0.77 9.34
C PRO A 119 30.50 -1.49 10.58
N SER A 120 31.00 -2.73 10.44
CA SER A 120 31.55 -3.49 11.57
C SER A 120 32.69 -2.74 12.25
N TYR A 121 33.71 -2.38 11.47
CA TYR A 121 34.86 -1.61 11.95
C TYR A 121 34.47 -0.22 12.43
N TYR A 122 33.58 0.47 11.72
CA TYR A 122 33.18 1.82 12.09
C TYR A 122 32.44 1.86 13.42
N ILE A 123 31.42 1.01 13.60
CA ILE A 123 30.64 0.94 14.84
C ILE A 123 31.56 0.53 16.00
N CYS A 124 32.36 -0.52 15.85
CA CYS A 124 33.27 -0.97 16.91
C CYS A 124 34.37 0.06 17.23
N LEU A 125 34.94 0.73 16.24
CA LEU A 125 35.94 1.79 16.46
C LEU A 125 35.35 2.94 17.25
N VAL A 126 34.17 3.42 16.84
CA VAL A 126 33.46 4.49 17.55
C VAL A 126 33.11 4.04 18.97
N THR A 127 32.69 2.77 19.15
CA THR A 127 32.44 2.13 20.44
C THR A 127 33.66 2.14 21.36
N SER A 128 34.81 1.71 20.84
CA SER A 128 36.05 1.73 21.59
C SER A 128 36.50 3.15 21.93
N LEU A 129 36.38 4.10 20.99
CA LEU A 129 36.76 5.49 21.23
C LEU A 129 35.89 6.14 22.31
N TRP A 130 34.57 5.97 22.28
CA TRP A 130 33.72 6.54 23.33
C TRP A 130 33.96 5.84 24.67
N GLY A 131 34.23 4.52 24.68
CA GLY A 131 34.56 3.77 25.89
C GLY A 131 35.85 4.28 26.56
N VAL A 132 36.88 4.60 25.77
CA VAL A 132 38.12 5.22 26.27
C VAL A 132 37.87 6.62 26.83
N VAL A 133 37.05 7.44 26.17
CA VAL A 133 36.69 8.78 26.67
C VAL A 133 35.84 8.67 27.94
N SER A 134 34.92 7.70 28.01
CA SER A 134 34.11 7.39 29.19
C SER A 134 35.00 7.01 30.38
N MET A 135 35.93 6.08 30.18
CA MET A 135 36.92 5.67 31.18
C MET A 135 37.77 6.85 31.66
N SER A 136 38.16 7.75 30.75
CA SER A 136 38.97 8.92 31.05
C SER A 136 38.28 9.89 32.03
N GLN A 137 36.94 9.92 32.07
CA GLN A 137 36.19 10.74 33.03
C GLN A 137 36.43 10.33 34.48
N GLY A 138 36.78 9.06 34.74
CA GLY A 138 37.13 8.62 36.09
C GLY A 138 38.42 9.25 36.63
N PHE A 139 39.23 9.89 35.79
CA PHE A 139 40.52 10.48 36.19
C PHE A 139 40.49 12.01 36.34
N VAL A 140 39.33 12.64 36.15
CA VAL A 140 39.20 14.10 36.21
C VAL A 140 39.33 14.63 37.63
N LYS A 141 39.88 15.83 37.75
CA LYS A 141 40.03 16.56 39.03
C LYS A 141 39.39 17.94 39.01
N THR A 142 38.94 18.41 37.85
CA THR A 142 38.33 19.74 37.71
C THR A 142 37.11 19.71 36.80
N PHE A 143 36.20 20.68 37.01
CA PHE A 143 35.03 20.92 36.14
C PHE A 143 35.41 21.10 34.66
N GLY A 144 36.50 21.82 34.38
CA GLY A 144 36.96 22.06 33.01
C GLY A 144 37.33 20.77 32.29
N GLN A 145 38.07 19.89 32.97
CA GLN A 145 38.43 18.57 32.42
C GLN A 145 37.19 17.71 32.15
N LEU A 146 36.24 17.67 33.10
CA LEU A 146 34.99 16.94 32.93
C LEU A 146 34.17 17.49 31.74
N SER A 147 34.09 18.82 31.60
CA SER A 147 33.34 19.46 30.51
C SER A 147 33.94 19.20 29.13
N VAL A 148 35.27 19.22 29.01
CA VAL A 148 35.96 18.88 27.75
C VAL A 148 35.73 17.42 27.39
N LEU A 149 35.90 16.49 28.35
CA LEU A 149 35.65 15.07 28.08
C LEU A 149 34.18 14.80 27.73
N ARG A 150 33.23 15.51 28.35
CA ARG A 150 31.80 15.45 28.01
C ARG A 150 31.53 15.89 26.58
N PHE A 151 32.13 16.98 26.15
CA PHE A 151 32.02 17.47 24.77
C PHE A 151 32.59 16.46 23.76
N VAL A 152 33.79 15.93 24.03
CA VAL A 152 34.44 14.93 23.18
C VAL A 152 33.64 13.63 23.14
N LEU A 153 33.07 13.20 24.28
CA LEU A 153 32.20 12.04 24.33
C LEU A 153 31.00 12.21 23.40
N GLY A 154 30.35 13.38 23.43
CA GLY A 154 29.26 13.71 22.52
C GLY A 154 29.65 13.63 21.04
N LEU A 155 30.83 14.19 20.68
CA LEU A 155 31.35 14.14 19.31
C LEU A 155 31.56 12.71 18.81
N VAL A 156 32.11 11.84 19.66
CA VAL A 156 32.44 10.46 19.30
C VAL A 156 31.21 9.57 19.32
N GLU A 157 30.24 9.80 20.20
CA GLU A 157 29.07 8.93 20.38
C GLU A 157 27.98 9.13 19.29
N ALA A 158 27.87 10.35 18.74
CA ALA A 158 26.86 10.72 17.76
C ALA A 158 26.68 9.77 16.55
N PRO A 159 27.75 9.22 15.94
CA PRO A 159 27.65 8.33 14.79
C PRO A 159 26.99 6.98 15.05
N PHE A 160 26.91 6.53 16.31
CA PHE A 160 26.56 5.15 16.63
C PHE A 160 25.15 4.77 16.16
N LEU A 161 24.12 5.50 16.60
CA LEU A 161 22.73 5.12 16.35
C LEU A 161 22.36 5.16 14.86
N PRO A 162 22.75 6.19 14.08
CA PRO A 162 22.53 6.17 12.64
C PRO A 162 23.25 5.02 11.92
N ALA A 163 24.47 4.68 12.35
CA ALA A 163 25.22 3.56 11.79
C ALA A 163 24.47 2.23 11.98
N VAL A 164 23.94 1.99 13.19
CA VAL A 164 23.11 0.81 13.48
C VAL A 164 21.87 0.76 12.58
N PHE A 165 21.16 1.87 12.40
CA PHE A 165 19.97 1.90 11.54
C PHE A 165 20.28 1.62 10.08
N VAL A 166 21.40 2.12 9.55
CA VAL A 166 21.82 1.81 8.17
C VAL A 166 22.10 0.32 8.02
N VAL A 167 22.87 -0.29 8.92
CA VAL A 167 23.14 -1.74 8.90
C VAL A 167 21.85 -2.53 8.95
N MET A 168 20.94 -2.19 9.88
CA MET A 168 19.65 -2.86 9.98
C MET A 168 18.83 -2.71 8.69
N SER A 169 18.86 -1.55 8.04
CA SER A 169 18.11 -1.32 6.79
C SER A 169 18.66 -2.09 5.58
N CYS A 170 19.94 -2.45 5.59
CA CYS A 170 20.56 -3.25 4.54
C CYS A 170 20.28 -4.75 4.68
N TRP A 171 19.88 -5.20 5.87
CA TRP A 171 19.56 -6.60 6.11
C TRP A 171 18.06 -6.82 6.16
N TYR A 172 17.30 -6.07 6.98
CA TYR A 172 15.87 -6.31 7.24
C TYR A 172 14.94 -5.63 6.23
N LYS A 173 13.83 -6.30 5.89
CA LYS A 173 12.75 -5.73 5.06
C LYS A 173 12.06 -4.57 5.79
N ARG A 174 11.39 -3.69 5.05
CA ARG A 174 10.66 -2.54 5.65
C ARG A 174 9.57 -2.95 6.65
N SER A 175 8.92 -4.09 6.45
CA SER A 175 7.93 -4.67 7.37
C SER A 175 8.57 -5.29 8.62
N GLU A 176 9.83 -5.70 8.53
CA GLU A 176 10.59 -6.36 9.60
C GLU A 176 11.26 -5.34 10.55
N LEU A 177 11.59 -4.13 10.09
CA LEU A 177 12.33 -3.12 10.87
C LEU A 177 11.61 -2.58 12.12
N PRO A 178 10.33 -2.16 12.08
CA PRO A 178 9.68 -1.50 13.20
C PRO A 178 9.71 -2.26 14.55
N PRO A 179 9.38 -3.57 14.63
CA PRO A 179 9.44 -4.30 15.89
C PRO A 179 10.87 -4.41 16.44
N ARG A 180 11.88 -4.50 15.57
CA ARG A 180 13.30 -4.58 15.97
C ARG A 180 13.83 -3.26 16.49
N ILE A 181 13.43 -2.15 15.88
CA ILE A 181 13.71 -0.81 16.39
C ILE A 181 13.08 -0.62 17.78
N ALA A 182 11.85 -1.11 18.00
CA ALA A 182 11.22 -1.07 19.32
C ALA A 182 12.00 -1.86 20.37
N ILE A 183 12.49 -3.06 20.03
CA ILE A 183 13.37 -3.85 20.91
C ILE A 183 14.66 -3.09 21.21
N LEU A 184 15.31 -2.50 20.19
CA LEU A 184 16.53 -1.71 20.36
C LEU A 184 16.31 -0.57 21.35
N TYR A 185 15.26 0.25 21.18
CA TYR A 185 14.94 1.33 22.10
C TYR A 185 14.52 0.85 23.50
N GLY A 186 13.99 -0.36 23.64
CA GLY A 186 13.79 -1.02 24.93
C GLY A 186 15.09 -1.18 25.74
N GLY A 187 16.24 -1.23 25.07
CA GLY A 187 17.56 -1.25 25.68
C GLY A 187 17.87 -0.02 26.53
N ASN A 188 17.26 1.13 26.24
CA ASN A 188 17.41 2.35 27.05
C ASN A 188 16.92 2.14 28.50
N MET A 189 15.76 1.50 28.64
CA MET A 189 15.10 1.27 29.93
C MET A 189 15.84 0.18 30.72
N MET A 190 16.28 -0.87 30.03
CA MET A 190 17.09 -1.92 30.65
C MET A 190 18.46 -1.38 31.09
N SER A 191 19.12 -0.56 30.27
CA SER A 191 20.40 0.07 30.63
C SER A 191 20.25 0.96 31.86
N ALA A 192 19.21 1.81 31.93
CA ALA A 192 18.96 2.64 33.10
C ALA A 192 18.69 1.80 34.37
N ALA A 193 18.02 0.65 34.26
CA ALA A 193 17.84 -0.28 35.38
C ALA A 193 19.17 -0.92 35.83
N PHE A 194 19.99 -1.40 34.90
CA PHE A 194 21.29 -2.02 35.22
C PHE A 194 22.33 -1.02 35.72
N SER A 195 22.32 0.22 35.21
CA SER A 195 23.24 1.28 35.64
C SER A 195 23.13 1.55 37.14
N GLY A 196 21.90 1.62 37.68
CA GLY A 196 21.68 1.75 39.13
C GLY A 196 22.22 0.56 39.94
N LEU A 197 22.03 -0.67 39.45
CA LEU A 197 22.52 -1.89 40.11
C LEU A 197 24.04 -1.98 40.11
N ILE A 198 24.68 -1.72 38.96
CA ILE A 198 26.14 -1.70 38.80
C ILE A 198 26.72 -0.62 39.72
N ALA A 199 26.12 0.57 39.72
CA ALA A 199 26.57 1.67 40.55
C ALA A 199 26.46 1.38 42.05
N ALA A 200 25.37 0.74 42.49
CA ALA A 200 25.22 0.31 43.87
C ALA A 200 26.30 -0.72 44.27
N GLY A 201 26.58 -1.69 43.40
CA GLY A 201 27.62 -2.71 43.62
C GLY A 201 29.01 -2.08 43.80
N ILE A 202 29.40 -1.19 42.89
CA ILE A 202 30.69 -0.49 42.93
C ILE A 202 30.78 0.42 44.16
N THR A 203 29.75 1.22 44.43
CA THR A 203 29.71 2.13 45.59
C THR A 203 29.85 1.39 46.92
N SER A 204 29.30 0.18 47.03
CA SER A 204 29.36 -0.60 48.27
C SER A 204 30.71 -1.23 48.58
N ARG A 205 31.59 -1.41 47.58
CA ARG A 205 32.82 -2.22 47.70
C ARG A 205 34.10 -1.53 47.26
N MET A 206 34.01 -0.44 46.51
CA MET A 206 35.17 0.17 45.84
C MET A 206 35.53 1.55 46.37
N ASP A 207 34.92 1.98 47.47
CA ASP A 207 35.25 3.26 48.08
C ASP A 207 36.64 3.22 48.72
N GLY A 208 37.50 4.19 48.36
CA GLY A 208 38.88 4.27 48.83
C GLY A 208 39.84 3.25 48.20
N VAL A 209 39.36 2.35 47.32
CA VAL A 209 40.22 1.37 46.64
C VAL A 209 41.19 2.09 45.70
N ALA A 210 42.49 1.80 45.85
CA ALA A 210 43.59 2.50 45.18
C ALA A 210 43.61 4.03 45.43
N GLY A 211 43.07 4.48 46.56
CA GLY A 211 43.04 5.91 46.93
C GLY A 211 42.09 6.74 46.07
N ARG A 212 41.07 6.12 45.47
CA ARG A 212 40.08 6.77 44.60
C ARG A 212 38.68 6.64 45.21
N ALA A 213 37.87 7.66 44.98
CA ALA A 213 36.45 7.64 45.33
C ALA A 213 35.69 6.65 44.45
N SER A 214 34.60 6.08 44.97
CA SER A 214 33.78 5.09 44.27
C SER A 214 33.28 5.56 42.89
N TRP A 215 32.96 6.86 42.72
CA TRP A 215 32.46 7.39 41.45
C TRP A 215 33.50 7.31 40.32
N SER A 216 34.79 7.36 40.65
CA SER A 216 35.89 7.22 39.68
C SER A 216 35.88 5.81 39.08
N TRP A 217 35.67 4.79 39.93
CA TRP A 217 35.58 3.40 39.52
C TRP A 217 34.35 3.10 38.67
N LEU A 218 33.24 3.83 38.85
CA LEU A 218 32.07 3.71 37.97
C LEU A 218 32.45 3.95 36.51
N PHE A 219 33.10 5.09 36.22
CA PHE A 219 33.52 5.43 34.86
C PHE A 219 34.59 4.47 34.33
N ILE A 220 35.56 4.09 35.17
CA ILE A 220 36.66 3.23 34.75
C ILE A 220 36.14 1.84 34.36
N ILE A 221 35.31 1.22 35.20
CA ILE A 221 34.83 -0.15 34.98
C ILE A 221 33.89 -0.21 33.78
N GLU A 222 32.89 0.68 33.74
CA GLU A 222 31.89 0.69 32.66
C GLU A 222 32.55 0.98 31.31
N GLY A 223 33.41 2.01 31.24
CA GLY A 223 34.16 2.33 30.02
C GLY A 223 35.11 1.19 29.59
N SER A 224 35.75 0.50 30.54
CA SER A 224 36.62 -0.66 30.22
C SER A 224 35.84 -1.82 29.61
N ILE A 225 34.67 -2.13 30.20
CA ILE A 225 33.78 -3.18 29.69
C ILE A 225 33.32 -2.83 28.28
N THR A 226 32.96 -1.56 28.04
CA THR A 226 32.58 -1.07 26.71
C THR A 226 33.69 -1.31 25.68
N VAL A 227 34.94 -0.96 25.99
CA VAL A 227 36.08 -1.15 25.06
C VAL A 227 36.32 -2.64 24.77
N VAL A 228 36.32 -3.49 25.80
CA VAL A 228 36.54 -4.93 25.64
C VAL A 228 35.44 -5.56 24.79
N ILE A 229 34.18 -5.24 25.09
CA ILE A 229 33.03 -5.76 24.31
C ILE A 229 33.10 -5.26 22.87
N ALA A 230 33.43 -3.98 22.62
CA ALA A 230 33.57 -3.43 21.29
C ALA A 230 34.55 -4.25 20.42
N ILE A 231 35.71 -4.58 20.98
CA ILE A 231 36.76 -5.35 20.30
C ILE A 231 36.31 -6.80 20.04
N LEU A 232 35.66 -7.43 21.03
CA LEU A 232 35.15 -8.80 20.89
C LEU A 232 34.01 -8.93 19.88
N LEU A 233 33.25 -7.86 19.66
CA LEU A 233 32.12 -7.84 18.72
C LEU A 233 32.52 -7.57 17.26
N VAL A 234 33.75 -7.10 16.98
CA VAL A 234 34.25 -6.87 15.61
C VAL A 234 33.98 -8.06 14.66
N PRO A 235 34.30 -9.32 15.02
CA PRO A 235 34.03 -10.46 14.13
C PRO A 235 32.55 -10.92 14.08
N ILE A 236 31.72 -10.48 15.03
CA ILE A 236 30.31 -10.89 15.15
C ILE A 236 29.40 -9.93 14.38
N LEU A 237 29.74 -8.64 14.39
CA LEU A 237 28.94 -7.59 13.77
C LEU A 237 28.95 -7.71 12.24
N THR A 238 27.77 -7.66 11.63
CA THR A 238 27.59 -7.87 10.19
C THR A 238 27.85 -6.58 9.39
N ASP A 239 28.72 -6.65 8.40
CA ASP A 239 28.87 -5.64 7.34
C ASP A 239 27.70 -5.65 6.33
N TYR A 240 27.81 -4.82 5.29
CA TYR A 240 26.92 -4.85 4.14
C TYR A 240 26.90 -6.23 3.46
N PRO A 241 25.75 -6.67 2.90
CA PRO A 241 25.67 -7.92 2.15
C PRO A 241 26.76 -8.03 1.09
N LEU A 242 27.37 -9.22 0.96
CA LEU A 242 28.45 -9.56 0.02
C LEU A 242 29.78 -8.80 0.17
N GLN A 243 29.89 -7.80 1.04
CA GLN A 243 31.11 -6.99 1.17
C GLN A 243 32.23 -7.72 1.93
N SER A 244 31.88 -8.59 2.89
CA SER A 244 32.84 -9.34 3.69
C SER A 244 32.40 -10.79 3.95
N LYS A 245 33.35 -11.64 4.33
CA LYS A 245 33.06 -13.02 4.75
C LYS A 245 32.46 -12.97 6.16
N HIS A 246 31.17 -13.27 6.27
CA HIS A 246 30.50 -13.39 7.56
C HIS A 246 30.72 -14.77 8.17
N TYR A 247 31.04 -14.84 9.47
CA TYR A 247 31.22 -16.11 10.16
C TYR A 247 29.90 -16.86 10.40
N PHE A 248 28.83 -16.10 10.65
CA PHE A 248 27.53 -16.66 11.04
C PHE A 248 26.50 -16.72 9.90
N ILE A 249 26.77 -16.07 8.76
CA ILE A 249 25.85 -15.97 7.62
C ILE A 249 26.53 -16.58 6.40
N SER A 250 26.00 -17.72 5.94
CA SER A 250 26.50 -18.43 4.75
C SER A 250 26.34 -17.57 3.49
N ARG A 251 27.12 -17.88 2.45
CA ARG A 251 27.08 -17.14 1.16
C ARG A 251 25.68 -17.10 0.56
N GLU A 252 24.97 -18.23 0.57
CA GLU A 252 23.59 -18.33 0.10
C GLU A 252 22.65 -17.36 0.83
N LEU A 253 22.76 -17.27 2.16
CA LEU A 253 21.94 -16.36 2.96
C LEU A 253 22.27 -14.88 2.68
N GLN A 254 23.52 -14.55 2.35
CA GLN A 254 23.89 -13.19 1.96
C GLN A 254 23.30 -12.82 0.60
N LEU A 255 23.33 -13.75 -0.37
CA LEU A 255 22.73 -13.55 -1.69
C LEU A 255 21.22 -13.36 -1.61
N VAL A 256 20.52 -14.17 -0.79
CA VAL A 256 19.09 -13.99 -0.50
C VAL A 256 18.83 -12.64 0.18
N GLY A 257 19.70 -12.24 1.12
CA GLY A 257 19.60 -10.96 1.82
C GLY A 257 19.75 -9.75 0.90
N GLU A 258 20.64 -9.81 -0.08
CA GLU A 258 20.82 -8.75 -1.04
C GLU A 258 19.70 -8.73 -2.09
N TRP A 259 19.35 -9.91 -2.63
CA TRP A 259 18.26 -10.06 -3.60
C TRP A 259 16.92 -9.60 -3.03
N ARG A 260 16.57 -9.96 -1.78
CA ARG A 260 15.29 -9.55 -1.18
C ARG A 260 15.17 -8.03 -1.01
N ILE A 261 16.27 -7.35 -0.69
CA ILE A 261 16.30 -5.89 -0.55
C ILE A 261 16.26 -5.22 -1.92
N ARG A 262 16.97 -5.78 -2.92
CA ARG A 262 16.85 -5.32 -4.32
C ARG A 262 15.44 -5.50 -4.85
N LYS A 263 14.82 -6.67 -4.65
CA LYS A 263 13.43 -6.95 -5.02
C LYS A 263 12.43 -6.01 -4.34
N GLU A 264 12.64 -5.66 -3.07
CA GLU A 264 11.80 -4.68 -2.37
C GLU A 264 12.01 -3.24 -2.88
N ASN A 265 13.17 -2.94 -3.45
CA ASN A 265 13.51 -1.65 -4.05
C ASN A 265 13.26 -1.60 -5.57
N ALA A 266 13.06 -2.73 -6.24
CA ALA A 266 12.73 -2.83 -7.66
C ALA A 266 11.36 -2.24 -7.94
N GLY A 267 11.20 -1.61 -9.11
CA GLY A 267 10.00 -0.85 -9.45
C GLY A 267 9.75 0.39 -8.58
N ILE A 268 10.61 0.69 -7.61
CA ILE A 268 10.68 2.01 -7.02
C ILE A 268 11.66 2.77 -7.89
N VAL A 269 11.16 3.49 -8.90
CA VAL A 269 11.90 4.63 -9.43
C VAL A 269 12.01 5.60 -8.25
N ASP A 270 13.09 5.47 -7.48
CA ASP A 270 13.60 6.59 -6.72
C ASP A 270 14.12 7.55 -7.78
N GLU A 271 13.20 8.23 -8.47
CA GLU A 271 13.57 9.53 -8.97
C GLU A 271 14.09 10.24 -7.72
N ASP A 272 15.34 10.67 -7.76
CA ASP A 272 15.72 11.84 -7.02
C ASP A 272 15.21 13.00 -7.89
N PRO A 273 13.92 13.42 -7.84
CA PRO A 273 13.60 14.72 -8.37
C PRO A 273 14.24 15.69 -7.38
N GLU A 274 15.33 16.28 -7.83
CA GLU A 274 15.87 17.54 -7.33
C GLU A 274 16.62 17.50 -5.99
N SER A 275 17.64 18.36 -5.95
CA SER A 275 18.59 18.65 -4.86
C SER A 275 18.03 18.53 -3.43
N ILE A 276 18.87 18.15 -2.45
CA ILE A 276 18.57 18.16 -0.99
C ILE A 276 17.88 19.47 -0.56
N TRP A 277 18.20 20.59 -1.21
CA TRP A 277 17.59 21.90 -0.99
C TRP A 277 16.09 21.96 -1.32
N TRP A 278 15.63 21.27 -2.36
CA TRP A 278 14.21 21.11 -2.65
C TRP A 278 13.53 20.30 -1.54
N GLY A 279 14.14 19.17 -1.14
CA GLY A 279 13.64 18.35 -0.04
C GLY A 279 13.51 19.12 1.28
N LEU A 280 14.49 19.99 1.57
CA LEU A 280 14.45 20.91 2.71
C LEU A 280 13.29 21.90 2.60
N ARG A 281 13.12 22.55 1.43
CA ARG A 281 12.01 23.49 1.20
C ARG A 281 10.66 22.82 1.40
N GLN A 282 10.47 21.62 0.84
CA GLN A 282 9.23 20.85 0.98
C GLN A 282 8.98 20.36 2.40
N ALA A 283 10.04 20.01 3.15
CA ALA A 283 9.92 19.64 4.55
C ALA A 283 9.45 20.83 5.41
N LEU A 284 10.00 22.03 5.18
CA LEU A 284 9.66 23.24 5.93
C LEU A 284 8.24 23.76 5.68
N ILE A 285 7.66 23.47 4.51
CA ILE A 285 6.28 23.82 4.17
C ILE A 285 5.28 22.84 4.81
N ASP A 286 5.69 21.60 5.08
CA ASP A 286 4.79 20.57 5.60
C ASP A 286 4.42 20.84 7.08
N PRO A 287 3.13 21.08 7.39
CA PRO A 287 2.71 21.34 8.77
C PRO A 287 2.95 20.14 9.69
N LYS A 288 3.03 18.90 9.16
CA LYS A 288 3.34 17.69 9.95
C LYS A 288 4.71 17.77 10.60
N LEU A 289 5.69 18.43 9.97
CA LEU A 289 7.03 18.60 10.53
C LEU A 289 6.96 19.26 11.91
N TYR A 290 6.29 20.41 12.00
CA TYR A 290 6.18 21.17 13.25
C TYR A 290 5.36 20.43 14.31
N MET A 291 4.31 19.71 13.90
CA MET A 291 3.52 18.89 14.83
C MET A 291 4.40 17.83 15.52
N PHE A 292 5.23 17.12 14.75
CA PHE A 292 6.14 16.12 15.28
C PHE A 292 7.33 16.72 16.05
N ILE A 293 7.81 17.92 15.69
CA ILE A 293 8.82 18.64 16.49
C ILE A 293 8.26 18.90 17.90
N VAL A 294 7.07 19.48 17.99
CA VAL A 294 6.44 19.79 19.29
C VAL A 294 6.17 18.51 20.07
N LEU A 295 5.64 17.47 19.42
CA LEU A 295 5.38 16.17 20.04
C LEU A 295 6.65 15.58 20.66
N GLN A 296 7.74 15.52 19.89
CA GLN A 296 8.99 14.89 20.31
C GLN A 296 9.73 15.73 21.35
N MET A 297 9.76 17.06 21.21
CA MET A 297 10.36 17.95 22.21
C MET A 297 9.62 17.87 23.56
N ALA A 298 8.29 17.90 23.55
CA ALA A 298 7.50 17.76 24.77
C ALA A 298 7.73 16.41 25.44
N LEU A 299 7.90 15.34 24.66
CA LEU A 299 8.18 14.01 25.18
C LEU A 299 9.59 13.87 25.78
N ILE A 300 10.61 14.47 25.17
CA ILE A 300 11.96 14.55 25.75
C ILE A 300 11.92 15.33 27.06
N THR A 301 11.17 16.41 27.13
CA THR A 301 10.98 17.18 28.37
C THR A 301 10.28 16.37 29.44
N ALA A 302 9.28 15.56 29.09
CA ALA A 302 8.63 14.60 29.99
C ALA A 302 9.57 13.49 30.49
N GLN A 303 10.71 13.25 29.83
CA GLN A 303 11.75 12.28 30.22
C GLN A 303 12.99 12.94 30.84
N SER A 304 13.03 14.26 30.94
CA SER A 304 14.19 15.02 31.44
C SER A 304 14.70 14.59 32.82
N PHE A 305 13.81 14.00 33.63
CA PHE A 305 14.14 13.45 34.94
C PHE A 305 15.22 12.37 34.89
N ASN A 306 15.46 11.69 33.76
CA ASN A 306 16.41 10.57 33.65
C ASN A 306 17.81 10.96 34.16
N ASN A 307 18.32 12.10 33.70
CA ASN A 307 19.64 12.63 34.10
C ASN A 307 19.75 12.98 35.60
N PHE A 308 18.62 13.02 36.30
CA PHE A 308 18.51 13.36 37.72
C PHE A 308 17.81 12.26 38.51
N PHE A 309 17.50 11.11 37.92
CA PHE A 309 16.63 10.11 38.54
C PHE A 309 17.21 9.55 39.84
N PRO A 310 18.51 9.19 39.92
CA PRO A 310 19.15 8.84 41.19
C PRO A 310 19.06 9.97 42.23
N SER A 311 19.19 11.24 41.80
CA SER A 311 19.02 12.41 42.69
C SER A 311 17.59 12.57 43.18
N ILE A 312 16.58 12.26 42.35
CA ILE A 312 15.17 12.26 42.73
C ILE A 312 14.89 11.13 43.72
N VAL A 313 15.40 9.93 43.50
CA VAL A 313 15.28 8.79 44.43
C VAL A 313 16.01 9.09 45.75
N GLY A 314 17.15 9.77 45.70
CA GLY A 314 17.92 10.16 46.90
C GLY A 314 17.15 11.08 47.86
N THR A 315 16.14 11.81 47.36
CA THR A 315 15.27 12.62 48.22
C THR A 315 14.33 11.82 49.11
N LEU A 316 14.31 10.48 48.99
CA LEU A 316 13.62 9.57 49.92
C LEU A 316 14.40 9.42 51.24
N GLY A 317 15.67 9.86 51.30
CA GLY A 317 16.48 9.86 52.52
C GLY A 317 17.22 8.56 52.82
N TYR A 318 17.33 7.65 51.85
CA TYR A 318 18.15 6.44 51.98
C TYR A 318 19.63 6.73 51.66
N GLY A 319 20.54 5.87 52.13
CA GLY A 319 21.96 5.97 51.79
C GLY A 319 22.24 5.76 50.29
N SER A 320 23.43 6.14 49.81
CA SER A 320 23.78 6.14 48.37
C SER A 320 23.57 4.78 47.70
N THR A 321 24.01 3.68 48.34
CA THR A 321 23.84 2.31 47.81
C THR A 321 22.36 1.92 47.67
N THR A 322 21.56 2.11 48.72
CA THR A 322 20.13 1.80 48.69
C THR A 322 19.38 2.68 47.69
N THR A 323 19.72 3.96 47.60
CA THR A 323 19.17 4.90 46.61
C THR A 323 19.41 4.41 45.20
N LEU A 324 20.63 3.97 44.87
CA LEU A 324 20.96 3.45 43.55
C LEU A 324 20.22 2.14 43.24
N LEU A 325 20.08 1.23 44.22
CA LEU A 325 19.27 0.01 44.06
C LEU A 325 17.81 0.30 43.77
N LEU A 326 17.23 1.30 44.44
CA LEU A 326 15.83 1.71 44.26
C LEU A 326 15.55 2.37 42.89
N THR A 327 16.58 2.73 42.12
CA THR A 327 16.37 3.25 40.76
C THR A 327 16.01 2.15 39.76
N ALA A 328 16.39 0.90 40.02
CA ALA A 328 16.23 -0.19 39.05
C ALA A 328 14.76 -0.66 38.87
N PRO A 329 13.96 -0.88 39.94
CA PRO A 329 12.60 -1.40 39.79
C PRO A 329 11.64 -0.53 38.95
N PRO A 330 11.62 0.82 39.08
CA PRO A 330 10.79 1.67 38.22
C PRO A 330 11.12 1.51 36.72
N TYR A 331 12.39 1.46 36.36
CA TYR A 331 12.81 1.27 34.96
C TYR A 331 12.47 -0.11 34.41
N PHE A 332 12.62 -1.17 35.22
CA PHE A 332 12.23 -2.52 34.83
C PHE A 332 10.71 -2.64 34.62
N PHE A 333 9.92 -2.04 35.51
CA PHE A 333 8.47 -1.97 35.35
C PHE A 333 8.08 -1.20 34.09
N ALA A 334 8.72 -0.05 33.87
CA ALA A 334 8.50 0.75 32.67
C ALA A 334 8.80 -0.04 31.39
N PHE A 335 9.83 -0.89 31.39
CA PHE A 335 10.19 -1.74 30.24
C PHE A 335 9.06 -2.72 29.89
N ILE A 336 8.51 -3.42 30.89
CA ILE A 336 7.38 -4.35 30.70
C ILE A 336 6.16 -3.61 30.15
N VAL A 337 5.82 -2.45 30.73
CA VAL A 337 4.68 -1.63 30.32
C VAL A 337 4.85 -1.09 28.90
N SER A 338 6.06 -0.64 28.56
CA SER A 338 6.42 -0.15 27.22
C SER A 338 6.26 -1.21 26.13
N LEU A 339 6.70 -2.44 26.41
CA LEU A 339 6.49 -3.58 25.50
C LEU A 339 5.00 -3.88 25.34
N GLY A 340 4.25 -3.99 26.44
CA GLY A 340 2.81 -4.27 26.39
C GLY A 340 2.01 -3.25 25.58
N ILE A 341 2.28 -1.96 25.81
CA ILE A 341 1.65 -0.86 25.06
C ILE A 341 2.06 -0.88 23.59
N SER A 342 3.33 -1.14 23.28
CA SER A 342 3.83 -1.19 21.91
C SER A 342 3.20 -2.33 21.10
N PHE A 343 3.10 -3.53 21.68
CA PHE A 343 2.43 -4.66 21.04
C PHE A 343 0.93 -4.41 20.87
N HIS A 344 0.26 -3.84 21.88
CA HIS A 344 -1.15 -3.53 21.79
C HIS A 344 -1.44 -2.42 20.76
N ALA A 345 -0.57 -1.42 20.63
CA ALA A 345 -0.67 -0.37 19.60
C ALA A 345 -0.51 -0.94 18.19
N GLY A 346 0.45 -1.87 18.03
CA GLY A 346 0.65 -2.61 16.77
C GLY A 346 -0.58 -3.41 16.38
N HIS A 347 -1.19 -4.14 17.34
CA HIS A 347 -2.37 -4.96 17.09
C HIS A 347 -3.63 -4.14 16.77
N LYS A 348 -3.89 -3.06 17.51
CA LYS A 348 -5.05 -2.17 17.28
C LYS A 348 -4.87 -1.21 16.09
N LYS A 349 -3.66 -1.13 15.52
CA LYS A 349 -3.28 -0.15 14.46
C LYS A 349 -3.60 1.30 14.83
N GLU A 350 -3.56 1.61 16.12
CA GLU A 350 -3.91 2.90 16.69
C GLU A 350 -2.75 3.38 17.58
N ARG A 351 -2.23 4.58 17.33
CA ARG A 351 -1.05 5.11 18.05
C ARG A 351 -1.39 6.28 18.98
N GLY A 352 -2.35 7.13 18.59
CA GLY A 352 -2.68 8.35 19.34
C GLY A 352 -3.15 8.08 20.77
N TRP A 353 -4.06 7.12 20.98
CA TRP A 353 -4.54 6.76 22.32
C TRP A 353 -3.47 6.07 23.17
N HIS A 354 -2.64 5.23 22.56
CA HIS A 354 -1.55 4.53 23.22
C HIS A 354 -0.39 5.45 23.62
N ILE A 355 -0.34 6.67 23.06
CA ILE A 355 0.54 7.75 23.53
C ILE A 355 -0.15 8.57 24.61
N PHE A 356 -1.42 8.94 24.42
CA PHE A 356 -2.15 9.80 25.36
C PHE A 356 -2.36 9.15 26.73
N VAL A 357 -2.82 7.90 26.78
CA VAL A 357 -3.18 7.23 28.04
C VAL A 357 -1.98 7.06 28.98
N PRO A 358 -0.79 6.57 28.56
CA PRO A 358 0.35 6.49 29.45
C PRO A 358 0.84 7.87 29.94
N LEU A 359 0.70 8.91 29.12
CA LEU A 359 1.05 10.28 29.53
C LEU A 359 0.16 10.80 30.66
N THR A 360 -1.12 10.40 30.74
CA THR A 360 -1.96 10.79 31.88
C THR A 360 -1.49 10.16 33.19
N PHE A 361 -0.97 8.92 33.14
CA PHE A 361 -0.30 8.30 34.28
C PHE A 361 1.01 9.02 34.62
N ALA A 362 1.77 9.49 33.63
CA ALA A 362 2.96 10.32 33.89
C ALA A 362 2.61 11.65 34.55
N ILE A 363 1.52 12.31 34.14
CA ILE A 363 1.00 13.53 34.78
C ILE A 363 0.66 13.25 36.24
N LEU A 364 -0.08 12.16 36.50
CA LEU A 364 -0.41 11.73 37.85
C LEU A 364 0.86 11.46 38.67
N GLY A 365 1.84 10.76 38.10
CA GLY A 365 3.14 10.53 38.72
C GLY A 365 3.87 11.83 39.10
N ASN A 366 3.90 12.82 38.21
CA ASN A 366 4.51 14.13 38.51
C ASN A 366 3.78 14.86 39.64
N ILE A 367 2.44 14.87 39.63
CA ILE A 367 1.62 15.50 40.67
C ILE A 367 1.86 14.82 42.03
N LEU A 368 1.82 13.48 42.05
CA LEU A 368 2.06 12.72 43.28
C LEU A 368 3.47 12.97 43.82
N ALA A 369 4.50 13.02 42.96
CA ALA A 369 5.87 13.30 43.37
C ALA A 369 6.04 14.68 44.05
N MET A 370 5.26 15.69 43.62
CA MET A 370 5.31 17.05 44.16
C MET A 370 4.55 17.20 45.49
N PHE A 371 3.38 16.58 45.62
CA PHE A 371 2.45 16.88 46.73
C PHE A 371 2.37 15.79 47.80
N VAL A 372 2.70 14.53 47.48
CA VAL A 372 2.56 13.44 48.44
C VAL A 372 3.72 13.46 49.44
N PRO A 373 3.45 13.53 50.75
CA PRO A 373 4.50 13.57 51.76
C PRO A 373 5.05 12.18 52.11
N SER A 374 4.30 11.10 51.87
CA SER A 374 4.70 9.74 52.25
C SER A 374 5.79 9.18 51.34
N THR A 375 6.83 8.58 51.92
CA THR A 375 7.94 7.95 51.18
C THR A 375 7.45 6.89 50.20
N GLY A 376 6.50 6.04 50.62
CA GLY A 376 5.90 5.02 49.76
C GLY A 376 5.12 5.61 48.58
N GLY A 377 4.35 6.68 48.80
CA GLY A 377 3.61 7.35 47.72
C GLY A 377 4.53 8.04 46.72
N ARG A 378 5.63 8.63 47.18
CA ARG A 378 6.68 9.23 46.33
C ARG A 378 7.44 8.19 45.52
N TYR A 379 7.68 7.00 46.08
CA TYR A 379 8.30 5.92 45.33
C TYR A 379 7.33 5.34 44.28
N PHE A 380 6.06 5.14 44.63
CA PHE A 380 5.02 4.73 43.68
C PHE A 380 4.87 5.73 42.52
N SER A 381 4.97 7.03 42.79
CA SER A 381 4.90 8.05 41.75
C SER A 381 6.05 7.95 40.74
N MET A 382 7.22 7.46 41.14
CA MET A 382 8.35 7.21 40.23
C MET A 382 8.09 6.05 39.25
N PHE A 383 7.30 5.04 39.63
CA PHE A 383 6.86 3.97 38.71
C PHE A 383 5.92 4.54 37.64
N LEU A 384 4.97 5.38 38.03
CA LEU A 384 4.05 6.03 37.08
C LEU A 384 4.78 6.99 36.14
N LEU A 385 5.74 7.76 36.68
CA LEU A 385 6.58 8.68 35.93
C LEU A 385 7.39 7.94 34.84
N THR A 386 8.10 6.88 35.24
CA THR A 386 8.96 6.11 34.33
C THR A 386 8.14 5.36 33.28
N ALA A 387 7.11 4.62 33.69
CA ALA A 387 6.27 3.87 32.74
C ALA A 387 5.50 4.79 31.79
N GLY A 388 4.94 5.88 32.31
CA GLY A 388 4.10 6.81 31.55
C GLY A 388 4.88 7.66 30.53
N SER A 389 6.14 8.01 30.81
CA SER A 389 6.95 8.82 29.90
C SER A 389 7.71 8.00 28.86
N TYR A 390 8.17 6.79 29.19
CA TYR A 390 8.98 5.97 28.28
C TYR A 390 8.16 5.17 27.27
N ALA A 391 7.00 4.64 27.65
CA ALA A 391 6.16 3.88 26.71
C ALA A 391 5.73 4.70 25.48
N PRO A 392 5.31 5.98 25.60
CA PRO A 392 4.97 6.80 24.43
C PRO A 392 6.16 7.11 23.51
N TYR A 393 7.39 7.17 24.03
CA TYR A 393 8.57 7.55 23.25
C TYR A 393 8.90 6.55 22.16
N SER A 394 8.90 5.26 22.49
CA SER A 394 9.09 4.19 21.51
C SER A 394 8.04 4.26 20.40
N LEU A 395 6.78 4.56 20.75
CA LEU A 395 5.70 4.71 19.79
C LEU A 395 5.86 5.95 18.91
N CYS A 396 6.20 7.11 19.47
CA CYS A 396 6.36 8.37 18.74
C CYS A 396 7.44 8.28 17.66
N VAL A 397 8.61 7.70 17.98
CA VAL A 397 9.71 7.52 17.00
C VAL A 397 9.24 6.66 15.82
N SER A 398 8.50 5.58 16.09
CA SER A 398 7.93 4.74 15.04
C SER A 398 6.85 5.47 14.21
N TRP A 399 6.05 6.31 14.85
CA TRP A 399 4.95 7.02 14.21
C TRP A 399 5.44 8.16 13.31
N LEU A 400 6.45 8.90 13.76
CA LEU A 400 7.14 9.94 12.99
C LEU A 400 7.66 9.39 11.67
N SER A 401 8.40 8.29 11.72
CA SER A 401 8.99 7.67 10.52
C SER A 401 7.93 7.20 9.51
N ALA A 402 6.75 6.83 9.99
CA ALA A 402 5.63 6.36 9.15
C ALA A 402 4.73 7.48 8.61
N SER A 403 4.72 8.67 9.23
CA SER A 403 3.76 9.74 8.92
C SER A 403 4.30 10.82 7.98
N LEU A 404 5.62 10.88 7.79
CA LEU A 404 6.25 11.81 6.85
C LEU A 404 6.18 11.25 5.42
N PRO A 405 5.47 11.93 4.49
CA PRO A 405 5.27 11.44 3.13
C PRO A 405 6.57 11.44 2.30
N ARG A 406 6.62 10.61 1.25
CA ARG A 406 7.69 10.62 0.24
C ARG A 406 7.59 11.93 -0.58
N PRO A 407 8.68 12.46 -1.19
CA PRO A 407 9.94 11.81 -1.59
C PRO A 407 10.97 11.53 -0.47
N ARG A 408 11.98 10.69 -0.76
CA ARG A 408 13.04 10.30 0.20
C ARG A 408 13.81 11.49 0.76
N ALA A 409 14.15 12.47 -0.08
CA ALA A 409 14.87 13.68 0.32
C ALA A 409 14.10 14.47 1.40
N LYS A 410 12.80 14.72 1.19
CA LYS A 410 11.92 15.39 2.17
C LYS A 410 11.88 14.63 3.50
N ARG A 411 11.67 13.31 3.44
CA ARG A 411 11.60 12.46 4.65
C ARG A 411 12.91 12.46 5.43
N ALA A 412 14.04 12.31 4.75
CA ALA A 412 15.37 12.32 5.38
C ALA A 412 15.65 13.65 6.08
N VAL A 413 15.38 14.78 5.41
CA VAL A 413 15.55 16.11 5.98
C VAL A 413 14.60 16.36 7.16
N ALA A 414 13.32 15.99 7.04
CA ALA A 414 12.35 16.14 8.12
C ALA A 414 12.72 15.32 9.36
N LEU A 415 13.15 14.07 9.21
CA LEU A 415 13.65 13.24 10.32
C LEU A 415 14.89 13.84 10.98
N ALA A 416 15.82 14.36 10.19
CA ALA A 416 17.01 15.04 10.70
C ALA A 416 16.64 16.30 11.52
N ILE A 417 15.75 17.15 11.01
CA ILE A 417 15.29 18.36 11.72
C ILE A 417 14.60 17.98 13.04
N VAL A 418 13.66 17.04 13.03
CA VAL A 418 12.95 16.62 14.27
C VAL A 418 13.93 16.12 15.30
N ASN A 419 14.91 15.31 14.88
CA ASN A 419 15.90 14.75 15.77
C ASN A 419 16.87 15.82 16.32
N VAL A 420 17.33 16.78 15.50
CA VAL A 420 18.17 17.90 15.98
C VAL A 420 17.39 18.78 16.98
N MET A 421 16.12 19.07 16.70
CA MET A 421 15.29 19.89 17.59
C MET A 421 14.97 19.16 18.91
N ALA A 422 14.61 17.87 18.83
CA ALA A 422 14.19 17.10 20.00
C ALA A 422 15.37 16.55 20.81
N ALA A 423 16.33 15.88 20.18
CA ALA A 423 17.49 15.29 20.87
C ALA A 423 18.63 16.29 21.09
N GLY A 424 18.59 17.45 20.43
CA GLY A 424 19.56 18.52 20.64
C GLY A 424 18.98 19.65 21.49
N VAL A 425 18.18 20.51 20.87
CA VAL A 425 17.71 21.78 21.46
C VAL A 425 16.90 21.57 22.74
N ALA A 426 16.06 20.52 22.82
CA ALA A 426 15.31 20.25 24.04
C ALA A 426 16.22 19.96 25.25
N HIS A 427 17.42 19.40 25.02
CA HIS A 427 18.36 19.13 26.09
C HIS A 427 19.07 20.37 26.66
N PHE A 428 19.06 21.50 25.95
CA PHE A 428 19.68 22.73 26.45
C PHE A 428 18.94 23.32 27.65
N TYR A 429 17.61 23.26 27.68
CA TYR A 429 16.85 23.74 28.83
C TYR A 429 16.53 22.64 29.83
N THR A 430 16.37 21.38 29.39
CA THR A 430 15.94 20.30 30.29
C THR A 430 16.96 19.97 31.37
N VAL A 431 18.26 20.17 31.10
CA VAL A 431 19.33 19.99 32.10
C VAL A 431 19.30 21.01 33.23
N TYR A 432 18.57 22.13 33.10
CA TYR A 432 18.44 23.13 34.17
C TYR A 432 17.11 23.01 34.96
N MET A 433 16.27 22.01 34.67
CA MET A 433 14.93 21.86 35.27
C MET A 433 14.95 21.43 36.75
N PHE A 434 16.05 20.86 37.23
CA PHE A 434 16.18 20.29 38.58
C PHE A 434 17.24 21.04 39.41
N PRO A 435 16.95 22.26 39.88
CA PRO A 435 17.89 22.97 40.72
C PRO A 435 17.90 22.43 42.15
N ASP A 436 19.10 22.33 42.75
CA ASP A 436 19.29 21.75 44.09
C ASP A 436 18.51 22.48 45.21
N TRP A 437 18.23 23.80 45.05
CA TRP A 437 17.47 24.58 46.05
C TRP A 437 15.98 24.18 46.16
N GLN A 438 15.47 23.34 45.25
CA GLN A 438 14.11 22.80 45.33
C GLN A 438 14.05 21.39 45.91
N LYS A 439 15.18 20.84 46.35
CA LYS A 439 15.17 19.59 47.12
C LYS A 439 14.24 19.76 48.34
N PRO A 440 13.43 18.74 48.69
CA PRO A 440 13.34 17.40 48.09
C PRO A 440 12.23 17.25 47.02
N ARG A 441 11.43 18.28 46.73
CA ARG A 441 10.17 18.13 45.97
C ARG A 441 10.25 18.54 44.50
N TYR A 442 11.23 19.35 44.11
CA TYR A 442 11.45 19.76 42.70
C TYR A 442 10.18 20.23 41.98
N TYR A 443 9.44 21.16 42.57
CA TYR A 443 8.14 21.63 42.03
C TYR A 443 8.23 22.17 40.61
N ILE A 444 9.31 22.90 40.27
CA ILE A 444 9.49 23.45 38.92
C ILE A 444 9.69 22.32 37.92
N GLY A 445 10.58 21.37 38.23
CA GLY A 445 10.83 20.20 37.38
C GLY A 445 9.55 19.38 37.15
N GLY A 446 8.88 18.97 38.23
CA GLY A 446 7.64 18.19 38.14
C GLY A 446 6.50 18.92 37.42
N GLY A 447 6.33 20.23 37.66
CA GLY A 447 5.32 21.05 36.99
C GLY A 447 5.56 21.20 35.49
N MET A 448 6.80 21.49 35.09
CA MET A 448 7.15 21.56 33.67
C MET A 448 7.01 20.22 32.95
N MET A 449 7.37 19.11 33.60
CA MET A 449 7.18 17.78 33.04
C MET A 449 5.71 17.39 32.88
N ALA A 450 4.87 17.69 33.88
CA ALA A 450 3.43 17.48 33.78
C ALA A 450 2.81 18.32 32.65
N GLY A 451 3.22 19.59 32.52
CA GLY A 451 2.82 20.46 31.41
C GLY A 451 3.26 19.90 30.05
N ALA A 452 4.50 19.40 29.95
CA ALA A 452 5.01 18.78 28.74
C ALA A 452 4.24 17.49 28.38
N CYS A 453 3.86 16.66 29.36
CA CYS A 453 3.01 15.49 29.13
C CYS A 453 1.64 15.88 28.57
N LEU A 454 1.03 16.96 29.09
CA LEU A 454 -0.24 17.47 28.59
C LEU A 454 -0.13 17.97 27.14
N VAL A 455 0.89 18.77 26.84
CA VAL A 455 1.15 19.27 25.48
C VAL A 455 1.38 18.10 24.51
N CYS A 456 2.19 17.12 24.92
CA CYS A 456 2.45 15.91 24.13
C CYS A 456 1.18 15.09 23.88
N GLY A 457 0.37 14.87 24.91
CA GLY A 457 -0.89 14.14 24.81
C GLY A 457 -1.89 14.84 23.88
N CYS A 458 -2.10 16.14 24.06
CA CYS A 458 -2.99 16.92 23.19
C CYS A 458 -2.49 16.92 21.73
N MET A 459 -1.18 17.07 21.52
CA MET A 459 -0.59 17.04 20.18
C MET A 459 -0.72 15.64 19.53
N ALA A 460 -0.57 14.55 20.29
CA ALA A 460 -0.76 13.19 19.78
C ALA A 460 -2.20 12.95 19.30
N ILE A 461 -3.18 13.42 20.08
CA ILE A 461 -4.60 13.35 19.68
C ILE A 461 -4.89 14.26 18.49
N TYR A 462 -4.30 15.45 18.44
CA TYR A 462 -4.44 16.35 17.30
C TYR A 462 -3.87 15.73 16.01
N ILE A 463 -2.64 15.20 16.05
CA ILE A 463 -2.02 14.50 14.92
C ILE A 463 -2.88 13.33 14.46
N LYS A 464 -3.45 12.55 15.40
CA LYS A 464 -4.37 11.46 15.06
C LYS A 464 -5.56 11.94 14.23
N HIS A 465 -6.24 12.99 14.68
CA HIS A 465 -7.41 13.52 13.97
C HIS A 465 -7.01 14.20 12.65
N TYR A 466 -5.89 14.91 12.62
CA TYR A 466 -5.35 15.53 11.43
C TYR A 466 -5.02 14.51 10.33
N LEU A 467 -4.32 13.43 10.68
CA LEU A 467 -4.00 12.36 9.74
C LEU A 467 -5.25 11.61 9.28
N LYS A 468 -6.23 11.37 10.17
CA LYS A 468 -7.51 10.76 9.79
C LYS A 468 -8.30 11.64 8.81
N ALA A 469 -8.28 12.95 9.00
CA ALA A 469 -8.91 13.90 8.08
C ALA A 469 -8.19 13.97 6.72
N GLN A 470 -6.85 13.93 6.71
CA GLN A 470 -6.08 13.85 5.46
C GLN A 470 -6.36 12.56 4.70
N ASN A 471 -6.38 11.41 5.39
CA ASN A 471 -6.68 10.13 4.76
C ASN A 471 -8.09 10.12 4.18
N LYS A 472 -9.09 10.67 4.89
CA LYS A 472 -10.46 10.80 4.36
C LYS A 472 -10.54 11.69 3.12
N LYS A 473 -9.80 12.80 3.08
CA LYS A 473 -9.72 13.67 1.90
C LYS A 473 -9.09 12.95 0.72
N LEU A 474 -8.01 12.20 0.94
CA LEU A 474 -7.39 11.38 -0.10
C LEU A 474 -8.37 10.30 -0.59
N GLU A 475 -9.07 9.61 0.30
CA GLU A 475 -10.11 8.62 -0.06
C GLU A 475 -11.27 9.25 -0.86
N GLU A 476 -11.67 10.49 -0.54
CA GLU A 476 -12.69 11.23 -1.28
C GLU A 476 -12.20 11.73 -2.65
N GLU A 477 -10.93 12.13 -2.76
CA GLU A 477 -10.28 12.49 -4.01
C GLU A 477 -10.06 11.24 -4.90
N GLU A 478 -9.79 10.07 -4.29
CA GLU A 478 -9.72 8.74 -4.95
C GLU A 478 -11.09 8.34 -5.46
N ALA A 479 -12.13 8.52 -4.66
CA ALA A 479 -13.51 8.22 -5.04
C ALA A 479 -14.06 9.15 -6.13
N ARG A 480 -13.54 10.38 -6.25
CA ARG A 480 -13.92 11.35 -7.29
C ARG A 480 -13.17 11.17 -8.62
N GLY A 481 -12.26 10.19 -8.71
CA GLY A 481 -11.43 9.98 -9.90
C GLY A 481 -10.50 11.14 -10.23
N GLY A 482 -10.32 12.09 -9.31
CA GLY A 482 -9.55 13.32 -9.53
C GLY A 482 -8.08 13.22 -9.10
N LEU A 483 -7.63 12.02 -8.71
CA LEU A 483 -6.25 11.82 -8.31
C LEU A 483 -5.39 11.46 -9.50
N ASP A 484 -4.63 12.46 -9.91
CA ASP A 484 -3.39 12.27 -10.64
C ASP A 484 -2.47 11.36 -9.79
N TYR A 485 -2.47 10.05 -10.09
CA TYR A 485 -1.69 9.04 -9.39
C TYR A 485 -0.18 9.30 -9.47
N SER A 486 0.27 10.22 -10.32
CA SER A 486 1.63 10.75 -10.31
C SER A 486 1.97 11.55 -9.04
N GLN A 487 0.97 12.04 -8.30
CA GLN A 487 1.14 12.85 -7.09
C GLN A 487 0.99 12.07 -5.77
N ILE A 488 0.41 10.87 -5.78
CA ILE A 488 0.34 10.01 -4.58
C ILE A 488 1.48 9.00 -4.61
N ILE A 489 2.66 9.50 -4.24
CA ILE A 489 3.78 8.64 -3.89
C ILE A 489 3.81 8.51 -2.36
N GLY A 490 3.32 7.36 -1.85
CA GLY A 490 3.70 6.86 -0.52
C GLY A 490 2.64 6.89 0.57
N SER A 491 1.57 6.13 0.42
CA SER A 491 0.98 5.39 1.54
C SER A 491 1.64 4.00 1.61
N GLY A 492 2.08 3.58 2.79
CA GLY A 492 2.90 2.37 2.95
C GLY A 492 2.14 1.07 2.68
N LYS A 493 2.89 0.03 2.28
CA LYS A 493 2.43 -1.35 2.04
C LYS A 493 1.58 -1.96 3.17
N ALA A 494 1.63 -1.47 4.41
CA ALA A 494 0.77 -1.99 5.49
C ALA A 494 -0.67 -1.43 5.49
N GLY A 495 -0.89 -0.27 4.87
CA GLY A 495 -2.23 0.27 4.59
C GLY A 495 -2.80 -0.37 3.34
N SER A 496 -1.97 -0.58 2.31
CA SER A 496 -2.40 -1.27 1.09
C SER A 496 -2.58 -2.77 1.30
N GLU A 497 -1.83 -3.47 2.17
CA GLU A 497 -2.06 -4.89 2.49
C GLU A 497 -3.27 -5.11 3.37
N ALA A 498 -3.59 -4.19 4.29
CA ALA A 498 -4.83 -4.25 5.05
C ALA A 498 -6.03 -3.90 4.18
N MET A 499 -5.87 -2.95 3.25
CA MET A 499 -6.87 -2.63 2.23
C MET A 499 -6.94 -3.72 1.15
N LEU A 500 -5.86 -4.44 0.82
CA LEU A 500 -5.82 -5.59 -0.10
C LEU A 500 -6.37 -6.85 0.58
N ALA A 501 -6.18 -7.03 1.89
CA ALA A 501 -6.77 -8.12 2.67
C ALA A 501 -8.25 -7.85 3.01
N PHE A 502 -8.63 -6.58 3.23
CA PHE A 502 -10.03 -6.17 3.36
C PHE A 502 -10.73 -6.12 1.99
N ARG A 503 -10.02 -5.79 0.89
CA ARG A 503 -10.49 -5.97 -0.50
C ARG A 503 -10.52 -7.43 -0.93
N ALA A 504 -9.62 -8.29 -0.42
CA ALA A 504 -9.67 -9.73 -0.65
C ALA A 504 -10.86 -10.38 0.08
N ALA A 505 -11.31 -9.79 1.19
CA ALA A 505 -12.54 -10.16 1.90
C ALA A 505 -13.81 -9.47 1.35
N ALA A 506 -13.68 -8.45 0.50
CA ALA A 506 -14.78 -7.79 -0.22
C ALA A 506 -14.91 -8.28 -1.68
N ALA A 507 -14.07 -9.22 -2.11
CA ALA A 507 -14.05 -9.78 -3.46
C ALA A 507 -15.03 -10.96 -3.60
N ASP A 508 -16.28 -10.75 -3.19
CA ASP A 508 -17.35 -11.74 -3.30
C ASP A 508 -18.16 -11.61 -4.60
N ASP A 509 -17.98 -10.53 -5.37
CA ASP A 509 -18.76 -10.25 -6.60
C ASP A 509 -17.91 -9.80 -7.81
N ALA A 510 -16.58 -9.97 -7.80
CA ALA A 510 -15.72 -9.52 -8.91
C ALA A 510 -16.10 -10.18 -10.25
N MET A 511 -16.08 -9.39 -11.34
CA MET A 511 -16.37 -9.82 -12.70
C MET A 511 -15.19 -9.60 -13.64
N GLU A 512 -15.05 -10.46 -14.65
CA GLU A 512 -14.05 -10.36 -15.70
C GLU A 512 -14.69 -10.53 -17.08
N LEU A 513 -14.31 -9.66 -18.01
CA LEU A 513 -14.71 -9.69 -19.42
C LEU A 513 -13.55 -10.22 -20.25
N TYR A 514 -13.82 -11.22 -21.07
CA TYR A 514 -12.91 -11.78 -22.05
C TYR A 514 -13.42 -11.43 -23.45
N ALA A 515 -12.53 -11.11 -24.37
CA ALA A 515 -12.89 -10.79 -25.75
C ALA A 515 -11.98 -11.49 -26.76
N THR A 516 -12.49 -11.69 -27.97
CA THR A 516 -11.78 -12.19 -29.15
C THR A 516 -12.36 -11.53 -30.39
N GLY A 517 -11.61 -11.47 -31.48
CA GLY A 517 -12.03 -10.91 -32.76
C GLY A 517 -11.34 -9.60 -33.14
N PHE A 518 -11.84 -9.01 -34.22
CA PHE A 518 -11.31 -7.80 -34.84
C PHE A 518 -11.29 -6.64 -33.85
N ASN A 519 -10.09 -6.11 -33.56
CA ASN A 519 -9.92 -4.91 -32.73
C ASN A 519 -10.65 -4.97 -31.36
N ALA A 520 -10.90 -6.17 -30.81
CA ALA A 520 -11.67 -6.33 -29.58
C ALA A 520 -10.96 -5.78 -28.32
N TRP A 521 -9.64 -5.57 -28.40
CA TRP A 521 -8.79 -5.03 -27.33
C TRP A 521 -8.69 -3.50 -27.34
N ASN A 522 -8.25 -2.89 -28.46
CA ASN A 522 -7.95 -1.45 -28.54
C ASN A 522 -9.20 -0.56 -28.54
N GLN A 523 -10.36 -1.20 -28.52
CA GLN A 523 -11.62 -0.50 -28.50
C GLN A 523 -11.88 0.05 -27.08
N LEU A 524 -11.74 -0.73 -26.00
CA LEU A 524 -12.09 -0.24 -24.66
C LEU A 524 -11.14 0.89 -24.21
N ILE A 525 -11.67 2.10 -23.97
CA ILE A 525 -10.87 3.24 -23.52
C ILE A 525 -10.24 2.93 -22.15
N PHE A 526 -8.95 2.63 -22.14
CA PHE A 526 -8.10 2.57 -20.95
C PHE A 526 -7.25 3.86 -20.87
N GLU A 527 -6.85 4.25 -19.65
CA GLU A 527 -6.05 5.45 -19.42
C GLU A 527 -4.84 5.55 -20.39
N PRO A 528 -4.48 6.76 -20.87
CA PRO A 528 -3.48 6.96 -21.93
C PRO A 528 -2.06 6.43 -21.64
N SER A 529 -1.79 6.01 -20.41
CA SER A 529 -0.50 5.51 -19.92
C SER A 529 -0.27 4.01 -20.12
N MET A 530 -1.24 3.26 -20.64
CA MET A 530 -1.21 1.79 -20.75
C MET A 530 -1.00 1.27 -22.20
N ILE A 531 -0.61 2.15 -23.13
CA ILE A 531 -0.40 1.77 -24.53
C ILE A 531 1.07 1.35 -24.70
N GLU A 532 1.34 0.05 -24.59
CA GLU A 532 2.56 -0.59 -25.11
C GLU A 532 2.14 -1.61 -26.19
N ASP A 533 2.69 -1.44 -27.39
CA ASP A 533 2.62 -2.27 -28.62
C ASP A 533 1.26 -2.92 -28.98
N GLU A 534 0.63 -2.38 -30.03
CA GLU A 534 -0.68 -2.78 -30.59
C GLU A 534 -0.69 -4.21 -31.18
N PRO A 535 -1.50 -5.16 -30.67
CA PRO A 535 -1.98 -6.27 -31.47
C PRO A 535 -3.28 -5.85 -32.18
N ASP A 536 -3.28 -5.91 -33.51
CA ASP A 536 -4.44 -5.50 -34.33
C ASP A 536 -5.70 -6.35 -34.07
N ASP A 537 -5.54 -7.63 -33.68
CA ASP A 537 -6.64 -8.60 -33.49
C ASP A 537 -6.36 -9.60 -32.36
N LEU A 538 -7.42 -9.99 -31.63
CA LEU A 538 -7.38 -11.08 -30.66
C LEU A 538 -7.89 -12.37 -31.31
N TYR A 539 -7.06 -13.40 -31.43
CA TYR A 539 -7.47 -14.67 -32.04
C TYR A 539 -7.95 -15.72 -31.01
N SER A 540 -7.85 -15.42 -29.72
CA SER A 540 -8.30 -16.25 -28.61
C SER A 540 -8.92 -15.39 -27.52
N PHE A 541 -9.89 -15.94 -26.78
CA PHE A 541 -10.52 -15.24 -25.66
C PHE A 541 -9.49 -14.78 -24.63
N THR A 542 -9.25 -13.47 -24.62
CA THR A 542 -8.25 -12.82 -23.78
C THR A 542 -8.96 -11.90 -22.81
N LYS A 543 -8.52 -11.88 -21.55
CA LYS A 543 -9.13 -11.03 -20.52
C LYS A 543 -8.88 -9.56 -20.85
N VAL A 544 -9.92 -8.83 -21.22
CA VAL A 544 -9.83 -7.41 -21.60
C VAL A 544 -10.20 -6.46 -20.47
N LEU A 545 -11.06 -6.87 -19.54
CA LEU A 545 -11.53 -6.00 -18.45
C LEU A 545 -11.73 -6.77 -17.14
N GLY A 546 -11.39 -6.15 -16.01
CA GLY A 546 -11.72 -6.63 -14.67
C GLY A 546 -12.29 -5.49 -13.81
N ALA A 547 -13.39 -5.76 -13.10
CA ALA A 547 -14.10 -4.78 -12.28
C ALA A 547 -14.89 -5.45 -11.14
N GLN A 548 -15.47 -4.67 -10.23
CA GLN A 548 -16.40 -5.21 -9.23
C GLN A 548 -17.75 -5.56 -9.86
N THR A 549 -18.21 -4.73 -10.79
CA THR A 549 -19.41 -4.99 -11.59
C THR A 549 -19.11 -4.67 -13.04
N ILE A 550 -19.41 -5.62 -13.92
CA ILE A 550 -19.37 -5.42 -15.36
C ILE A 550 -20.78 -5.65 -15.89
N GLY A 551 -21.39 -4.61 -16.45
CA GLY A 551 -22.65 -4.73 -17.17
C GLY A 551 -22.47 -5.56 -18.45
N ARG A 552 -23.55 -6.16 -18.95
CA ARG A 552 -23.50 -6.89 -20.23
C ARG A 552 -22.97 -5.95 -21.33
N PRO A 553 -21.97 -6.37 -22.13
CA PRO A 553 -21.54 -5.60 -23.29
C PRO A 553 -22.73 -5.34 -24.20
N LEU A 554 -22.85 -4.12 -24.72
CA LEU A 554 -23.81 -3.77 -25.76
C LEU A 554 -23.02 -3.51 -27.03
N SER A 555 -22.90 -4.53 -27.88
CA SER A 555 -22.14 -4.41 -29.12
C SER A 555 -23.02 -3.88 -30.25
N HIS A 556 -22.57 -2.81 -30.87
CA HIS A 556 -23.14 -2.25 -32.10
C HIS A 556 -22.15 -2.41 -33.27
N LEU A 557 -22.54 -1.96 -34.46
CA LEU A 557 -21.77 -2.15 -35.70
C LEU A 557 -20.36 -1.54 -35.70
N CYS A 558 -20.22 -0.37 -35.07
CA CYS A 558 -18.95 0.37 -35.10
C CYS A 558 -18.30 0.49 -33.71
N TYR A 559 -19.03 0.15 -32.64
CA TYR A 559 -18.54 0.23 -31.27
C TYR A 559 -19.33 -0.67 -30.31
N THR A 560 -18.72 -1.03 -29.18
CA THR A 560 -19.28 -1.76 -28.05
C THR A 560 -19.28 -0.88 -26.82
N ILE A 561 -20.35 -0.87 -26.04
CA ILE A 561 -20.42 -0.16 -24.75
C ILE A 561 -20.39 -1.18 -23.62
N VAL A 562 -19.60 -0.92 -22.59
CA VAL A 562 -19.52 -1.74 -21.38
C VAL A 562 -19.63 -0.84 -20.15
N HIS A 563 -20.53 -1.16 -19.22
CA HIS A 563 -20.60 -0.46 -17.94
C HIS A 563 -19.63 -1.09 -16.95
N ARG A 564 -18.61 -0.33 -16.52
CA ARG A 564 -17.59 -0.75 -15.54
C ARG A 564 -17.80 0.03 -14.23
N ASP A 565 -18.19 -0.67 -13.16
CA ASP A 565 -18.40 -0.06 -11.84
C ASP A 565 -19.29 1.20 -11.87
N GLY A 566 -20.31 1.18 -12.75
CA GLY A 566 -21.24 2.29 -12.97
C GLY A 566 -20.83 3.29 -14.06
N ASN A 567 -19.59 3.24 -14.55
CA ASN A 567 -19.09 4.14 -15.60
C ASN A 567 -19.23 3.53 -17.00
N LYS A 568 -19.65 4.32 -17.99
CA LYS A 568 -19.72 3.89 -19.40
C LYS A 568 -18.31 3.85 -20.01
N CYS A 569 -17.88 2.69 -20.48
CA CYS A 569 -16.68 2.53 -21.29
C CYS A 569 -17.11 2.26 -22.74
N LEU A 570 -16.59 3.03 -23.69
CA LEU A 570 -16.87 2.83 -25.11
C LEU A 570 -15.70 2.15 -25.80
N ALA A 571 -16.03 1.31 -26.77
CA ALA A 571 -15.10 0.52 -27.51
C ALA A 571 -15.32 0.59 -29.03
N GLY A 572 -14.51 1.29 -29.84
CA GLY A 572 -14.69 1.33 -31.30
C GLY A 572 -14.73 2.72 -31.92
N SER A 573 -14.84 2.77 -33.25
CA SER A 573 -14.99 4.04 -33.97
C SER A 573 -16.44 4.51 -33.89
N SER A 574 -16.77 5.26 -32.84
CA SER A 574 -18.08 5.90 -32.76
C SER A 574 -18.23 7.01 -33.81
N PRO A 575 -19.40 7.16 -34.45
CA PRO A 575 -19.72 8.38 -35.19
C PRO A 575 -19.70 9.56 -34.21
N SER A 576 -18.70 10.43 -34.34
CA SER A 576 -18.40 11.53 -33.41
C SER A 576 -19.54 12.51 -33.14
N ALA A 577 -20.64 12.41 -33.89
CA ALA A 577 -21.83 13.22 -33.75
C ALA A 577 -22.91 12.64 -32.82
N THR A 578 -22.80 11.38 -32.34
CA THR A 578 -23.92 10.72 -31.64
C THR A 578 -23.71 10.57 -30.12
N ILE A 579 -22.47 10.45 -29.65
CA ILE A 579 -22.17 10.06 -28.25
C ILE A 579 -21.53 11.24 -27.50
N SER A 580 -22.28 11.80 -26.55
CA SER A 580 -21.77 12.74 -25.56
C SER A 580 -21.45 11.94 -24.29
N LEU A 581 -20.19 11.95 -23.84
CA LEU A 581 -19.79 11.33 -22.57
C LEU A 581 -20.01 12.29 -21.38
N ASP A 582 -20.62 13.45 -21.60
CA ASP A 582 -20.92 14.42 -20.56
C ASP A 582 -22.09 13.93 -19.70
N ALA A 583 -21.88 13.88 -18.39
CA ALA A 583 -22.81 13.32 -17.40
C ALA A 583 -24.16 14.07 -17.28
N ASP A 584 -24.33 15.18 -17.99
CA ASP A 584 -25.49 16.09 -17.88
C ASP A 584 -26.45 16.03 -19.09
N GLU A 585 -26.12 15.31 -20.18
CA GLU A 585 -27.00 15.15 -21.36
C GLU A 585 -27.72 13.78 -21.37
N LYS A 586 -29.01 13.76 -21.73
CA LYS A 586 -29.77 12.51 -21.95
C LYS A 586 -29.22 11.79 -23.19
N ASP A 587 -28.74 10.58 -22.98
CA ASP A 587 -28.09 9.77 -24.02
C ASP A 587 -29.08 8.74 -24.60
N ILE A 588 -28.90 8.37 -25.87
CA ILE A 588 -29.81 7.41 -26.54
C ILE A 588 -29.74 6.03 -25.89
N PHE A 589 -28.62 5.71 -25.26
CA PHE A 589 -28.37 4.43 -24.56
C PHE A 589 -28.97 4.37 -23.16
N ASP A 590 -29.60 5.44 -22.67
CA ASP A 590 -30.33 5.42 -21.40
C ASP A 590 -31.72 4.76 -21.55
N HIS A 591 -32.14 4.47 -22.79
CA HIS A 591 -33.39 3.79 -23.14
C HIS A 591 -33.12 2.51 -23.95
N ILE A 592 -34.05 1.55 -23.93
CA ILE A 592 -33.99 0.34 -24.76
C ILE A 592 -34.01 0.76 -26.23
N ASN A 593 -32.93 0.45 -26.94
CA ASN A 593 -32.75 0.79 -28.33
C ASN A 593 -32.02 -0.32 -29.11
N ALA A 594 -32.13 -0.26 -30.43
CA ALA A 594 -31.33 -1.04 -31.36
C ALA A 594 -31.01 -0.19 -32.60
N ILE A 595 -29.84 -0.41 -33.20
CA ILE A 595 -29.35 0.34 -34.38
C ILE A 595 -29.02 -0.66 -35.48
N SER A 596 -29.67 -0.52 -36.64
CA SER A 596 -29.45 -1.38 -37.82
C SER A 596 -28.26 -0.91 -38.67
N ALA A 597 -27.83 -1.74 -39.62
CA ALA A 597 -26.68 -1.49 -40.50
C ALA A 597 -26.79 -0.25 -41.39
N ASP A 598 -28.01 0.12 -41.76
CA ASP A 598 -28.32 1.35 -42.49
C ASP A 598 -28.31 2.61 -41.61
N GLY A 599 -28.11 2.47 -40.29
CA GLY A 599 -28.07 3.56 -39.33
C GLY A 599 -29.44 3.99 -38.80
N ALA A 600 -30.51 3.25 -39.13
CA ALA A 600 -31.82 3.48 -38.53
C ALA A 600 -31.81 3.05 -37.05
N ILE A 601 -32.58 3.77 -36.23
CA ILE A 601 -32.63 3.58 -34.79
C ILE A 601 -34.06 3.25 -34.38
N LEU A 602 -34.22 2.16 -33.65
CA LEU A 602 -35.47 1.81 -32.99
C LEU A 602 -35.31 2.05 -31.49
N THR A 603 -36.23 2.79 -30.87
CA THR A 603 -36.22 3.07 -29.43
C THR A 603 -37.63 3.12 -28.87
N VAL A 604 -37.75 2.98 -27.55
CA VAL A 604 -39.00 3.21 -26.83
C VAL A 604 -39.13 4.68 -26.45
N GLN A 605 -40.33 5.24 -26.60
CA GLN A 605 -40.69 6.55 -26.05
C GLN A 605 -41.74 6.39 -24.95
N ASP A 606 -41.45 7.01 -23.80
CA ASP A 606 -42.34 7.02 -22.65
C ASP A 606 -43.71 7.65 -22.97
N PRO A 607 -44.78 7.23 -22.27
CA PRO A 607 -46.13 7.73 -22.53
C PRO A 607 -46.19 9.25 -22.36
N LYS A 608 -46.85 9.94 -23.30
CA LYS A 608 -47.14 11.37 -23.14
C LYS A 608 -48.13 11.57 -21.98
N PRO A 609 -48.10 12.71 -21.28
CA PRO A 609 -49.03 12.98 -20.19
C PRO A 609 -50.50 12.82 -20.66
N GLY A 610 -51.18 11.78 -20.18
CA GLY A 610 -52.56 11.42 -20.58
C GLY A 610 -52.71 10.12 -21.37
N ASP A 611 -51.62 9.48 -21.78
CA ASP A 611 -51.58 8.15 -22.42
C ASP A 611 -51.01 7.11 -21.44
N SER A 612 -51.54 5.89 -21.45
CA SER A 612 -51.10 4.79 -20.57
C SER A 612 -50.12 3.83 -21.23
N SER A 613 -49.89 3.94 -22.54
CA SER A 613 -49.10 2.98 -23.31
C SER A 613 -47.78 3.56 -23.81
N GLN A 614 -46.70 2.78 -23.72
CA GLN A 614 -45.42 3.11 -24.36
C GLN A 614 -45.57 3.09 -25.89
N SER A 615 -44.71 3.82 -26.60
CA SER A 615 -44.69 3.77 -28.07
C SER A 615 -43.31 3.37 -28.60
N ILE A 616 -43.29 2.52 -29.63
CA ILE A 616 -42.08 2.15 -30.36
C ILE A 616 -41.88 3.22 -31.42
N VAL A 617 -40.69 3.81 -31.49
CA VAL A 617 -40.39 4.88 -32.43
C VAL A 617 -39.17 4.49 -33.26
N ARG A 618 -39.32 4.54 -34.60
CA ARG A 618 -38.24 4.34 -35.57
C ARG A 618 -37.80 5.68 -36.12
N TYR A 619 -36.51 5.93 -36.03
CA TYR A 619 -35.82 7.05 -36.66
C TYR A 619 -34.97 6.55 -37.83
N PRO A 620 -34.96 7.23 -38.98
CA PRO A 620 -34.19 6.81 -40.14
C PRO A 620 -32.68 7.01 -39.96
N SER A 621 -32.26 7.86 -39.03
CA SER A 621 -30.85 8.13 -38.72
C SER A 621 -30.65 8.74 -37.33
N ALA A 622 -29.41 8.74 -36.85
CA ALA A 622 -29.03 9.43 -35.62
C ALA A 622 -29.32 10.94 -35.64
N SER A 623 -29.20 11.59 -36.80
CA SER A 623 -29.52 13.02 -36.93
C SER A 623 -31.03 13.29 -36.80
N ALA A 624 -31.87 12.38 -37.30
CA ALA A 624 -33.33 12.45 -37.17
C ALA A 624 -33.77 12.21 -35.72
N TRP A 625 -33.09 11.31 -35.01
CA TRP A 625 -33.31 11.13 -33.57
C TRP A 625 -33.00 12.41 -32.78
N LYS A 626 -31.85 13.06 -33.03
CA LYS A 626 -31.46 14.31 -32.34
C LYS A 626 -32.41 15.48 -32.62
N SER A 627 -32.91 15.60 -33.85
CA SER A 627 -33.86 16.67 -34.20
C SER A 627 -35.29 16.36 -33.77
N GLY A 628 -35.63 15.09 -33.51
CA GLY A 628 -36.98 14.62 -33.22
C GLY A 628 -37.93 14.68 -34.42
N ILE A 629 -37.42 14.84 -35.64
CA ILE A 629 -38.17 15.00 -36.90
C ILE A 629 -38.05 13.71 -37.72
N ASP A 630 -39.03 13.42 -38.58
CA ASP A 630 -39.07 12.24 -39.48
C ASP A 630 -39.11 10.88 -38.77
N SER A 631 -39.83 10.78 -37.65
CA SER A 631 -40.05 9.51 -36.94
C SER A 631 -41.38 8.84 -37.29
N ARG A 632 -41.39 7.51 -37.30
CA ARG A 632 -42.62 6.69 -37.30
C ARG A 632 -42.81 6.09 -35.92
N SER A 633 -44.01 6.17 -35.37
CA SER A 633 -44.32 5.62 -34.05
C SER A 633 -45.52 4.68 -34.07
N TRP A 634 -45.44 3.61 -33.28
CA TRP A 634 -46.49 2.61 -33.11
C TRP A 634 -46.78 2.41 -31.62
N PRO A 635 -48.06 2.29 -31.21
CA PRO A 635 -48.40 2.02 -29.82
C PRO A 635 -47.97 0.61 -29.40
N CYS A 636 -47.41 0.45 -28.21
CA CYS A 636 -47.06 -0.85 -27.64
C CYS A 636 -48.29 -1.47 -26.96
N LYS A 637 -48.62 -2.72 -27.32
CA LYS A 637 -49.61 -3.52 -26.57
C LYS A 637 -49.05 -3.99 -25.22
N SER A 638 -47.77 -4.32 -25.19
CA SER A 638 -47.00 -4.72 -24.02
C SER A 638 -45.66 -4.00 -24.05
N SER A 639 -45.15 -3.62 -22.87
CA SER A 639 -43.87 -2.91 -22.74
C SER A 639 -42.73 -3.73 -23.36
N VAL A 640 -41.74 -3.04 -23.91
CA VAL A 640 -40.60 -3.70 -24.56
C VAL A 640 -39.57 -4.11 -23.51
N ARG A 641 -39.17 -5.37 -23.54
CA ARG A 641 -38.13 -5.96 -22.67
C ARG A 641 -36.74 -5.91 -23.31
N GLN A 642 -36.64 -6.19 -24.61
CA GLN A 642 -35.37 -6.19 -25.35
C GLN A 642 -35.60 -5.84 -26.82
N MET A 643 -34.65 -5.15 -27.45
CA MET A 643 -34.59 -4.97 -28.90
C MET A 643 -33.23 -5.45 -29.41
N ALA A 644 -33.20 -6.04 -30.60
CA ALA A 644 -31.97 -6.32 -31.33
C ALA A 644 -32.16 -5.98 -32.81
N ALA A 645 -31.08 -5.61 -33.49
CA ALA A 645 -31.10 -5.25 -34.89
C ALA A 645 -30.34 -6.29 -35.72
N TYR A 646 -30.85 -6.56 -36.92
CA TYR A 646 -30.14 -7.23 -38.00
C TYR A 646 -29.98 -6.22 -39.16
N ASP A 647 -29.29 -6.60 -40.23
CA ASP A 647 -28.86 -5.64 -41.26
C ASP A 647 -30.00 -4.91 -41.97
N SER A 648 -31.20 -5.51 -42.00
CA SER A 648 -32.36 -5.01 -42.73
C SER A 648 -33.60 -4.82 -41.85
N GLY A 649 -33.47 -4.84 -40.52
CA GLY A 649 -34.61 -4.68 -39.61
C GLY A 649 -34.31 -4.95 -38.14
N PHE A 650 -35.37 -5.16 -37.36
CA PHE A 650 -35.33 -5.27 -35.91
C PHE A 650 -36.20 -6.43 -35.42
N VAL A 651 -35.80 -7.00 -34.29
CA VAL A 651 -36.59 -7.92 -33.47
C VAL A 651 -36.82 -7.31 -32.10
N ILE A 652 -38.03 -7.48 -31.58
CA ILE A 652 -38.51 -6.89 -30.34
C ILE A 652 -39.07 -8.00 -29.47
N LEU A 653 -38.57 -8.10 -28.25
CA LEU A 653 -39.12 -8.95 -27.21
C LEU A 653 -39.95 -8.09 -26.26
N HIS A 654 -41.19 -8.46 -26.04
CA HIS A 654 -42.10 -7.80 -25.12
C HIS A 654 -42.09 -8.47 -23.73
N GLU A 655 -42.57 -7.77 -22.70
CA GLU A 655 -42.68 -8.28 -21.33
C GLU A 655 -43.68 -9.44 -21.18
N ASP A 656 -44.61 -9.59 -22.14
CA ASP A 656 -45.52 -10.75 -22.20
C ASP A 656 -44.90 -11.96 -22.93
N ALA A 657 -43.59 -11.93 -23.16
CA ALA A 657 -42.80 -12.91 -23.89
C ALA A 657 -43.16 -13.06 -25.38
N SER A 658 -44.02 -12.18 -25.93
CA SER A 658 -44.26 -12.14 -27.38
C SER A 658 -43.07 -11.52 -28.12
N VAL A 659 -42.83 -12.01 -29.34
CA VAL A 659 -41.75 -11.51 -30.21
C VAL A 659 -42.37 -10.85 -31.43
N SER A 660 -41.94 -9.63 -31.72
CA SER A 660 -42.36 -8.87 -32.91
C SER A 660 -41.16 -8.54 -33.79
N THR A 661 -41.37 -8.51 -35.11
CA THR A 661 -40.35 -8.16 -36.10
C THR A 661 -40.85 -7.09 -37.06
N LEU A 662 -39.93 -6.23 -37.48
CA LEU A 662 -40.14 -5.24 -38.54
C LEU A 662 -38.85 -5.04 -39.32
N GLY A 663 -38.96 -4.66 -40.60
CA GLY A 663 -37.80 -4.55 -41.47
C GLY A 663 -38.19 -4.33 -42.93
N ASP A 664 -37.22 -4.51 -43.81
CA ASP A 664 -37.40 -4.35 -45.24
C ASP A 664 -38.07 -5.58 -45.88
N SER A 665 -39.10 -5.36 -46.70
CA SER A 665 -39.87 -6.42 -47.37
C SER A 665 -39.03 -7.29 -48.31
N ARG A 666 -37.88 -6.79 -48.81
CA ARG A 666 -36.93 -7.56 -49.63
C ARG A 666 -36.25 -8.68 -48.85
N PHE A 667 -36.25 -8.60 -47.52
CA PHE A 667 -35.66 -9.57 -46.60
C PHE A 667 -36.74 -10.15 -45.67
N GLY A 668 -37.91 -10.47 -46.23
CA GLY A 668 -39.06 -11.00 -45.49
C GLY A 668 -38.75 -12.26 -44.69
N ASP A 669 -37.81 -13.09 -45.14
CA ASP A 669 -37.36 -14.30 -44.44
C ASP A 669 -36.77 -14.00 -43.05
N CYS A 670 -36.22 -12.80 -42.81
CA CYS A 670 -35.74 -12.37 -41.48
C CYS A 670 -36.87 -12.01 -40.52
N LEU A 671 -38.09 -11.76 -41.02
CA LEU A 671 -39.23 -11.38 -40.19
C LEU A 671 -39.83 -12.60 -39.47
N GLY A 672 -39.65 -13.82 -40.00
CA GLY A 672 -40.18 -15.05 -39.40
C GLY A 672 -41.70 -15.10 -39.32
N ARG A 673 -42.40 -14.25 -40.09
CA ARG A 673 -43.86 -14.12 -40.13
C ARG A 673 -44.32 -13.83 -41.56
N ASP A 674 -45.57 -14.14 -41.85
CA ASP A 674 -46.18 -13.76 -43.12
C ASP A 674 -46.32 -12.23 -43.21
N VAL A 675 -46.02 -11.70 -44.40
CA VAL A 675 -46.17 -10.28 -44.75
C VAL A 675 -47.28 -10.16 -45.78
N ASP A 676 -48.37 -9.52 -45.38
CA ASP A 676 -49.54 -9.25 -46.22
C ASP A 676 -50.05 -7.81 -46.00
N ASP A 677 -51.16 -7.46 -46.66
CA ASP A 677 -51.77 -6.13 -46.55
C ASP A 677 -52.21 -5.78 -45.10
N SER A 678 -52.38 -6.77 -44.22
CA SER A 678 -52.75 -6.61 -42.81
C SER A 678 -51.56 -6.58 -41.85
N SER A 679 -50.38 -7.01 -42.31
CA SER A 679 -49.16 -7.19 -41.51
C SER A 679 -47.92 -6.76 -42.32
N SER A 680 -47.81 -5.45 -42.57
CA SER A 680 -46.71 -4.88 -43.36
C SER A 680 -45.33 -5.17 -42.76
N ALA A 681 -44.32 -5.34 -43.62
CA ALA A 681 -42.93 -5.54 -43.20
C ALA A 681 -42.38 -4.34 -42.40
N ASP A 682 -42.80 -3.12 -42.76
CA ASP A 682 -42.30 -1.87 -42.18
C ASP A 682 -42.86 -1.55 -40.79
N GLU A 683 -43.81 -2.35 -40.29
CA GLU A 683 -44.48 -2.17 -39.00
C GLU A 683 -44.19 -3.34 -38.05
N PRO A 684 -44.16 -3.12 -36.71
CA PRO A 684 -44.01 -4.21 -35.76
C PRO A 684 -45.14 -5.24 -35.88
N GLY A 685 -44.81 -6.45 -36.36
CA GLY A 685 -45.75 -7.57 -36.48
C GLY A 685 -45.29 -8.76 -35.62
N VAL A 686 -46.23 -9.44 -34.98
CA VAL A 686 -45.94 -10.57 -34.09
C VAL A 686 -45.52 -11.81 -34.89
N VAL A 687 -44.53 -12.54 -34.39
CA VAL A 687 -44.12 -13.85 -34.89
C VAL A 687 -44.98 -14.92 -34.20
N SER A 688 -46.08 -15.30 -34.83
CA SER A 688 -47.07 -16.24 -34.26
C SER A 688 -46.49 -17.60 -33.93
N ASP A 689 -45.59 -18.10 -34.78
CA ASP A 689 -44.99 -19.43 -34.64
C ASP A 689 -44.26 -19.63 -33.30
N LEU A 690 -43.68 -18.55 -32.74
CA LEU A 690 -43.06 -18.58 -31.41
C LEU A 690 -44.08 -18.59 -30.28
N GLY A 691 -45.23 -17.93 -30.46
CA GLY A 691 -46.33 -17.94 -29.49
C GLY A 691 -47.01 -19.31 -29.38
N ASP A 692 -47.03 -20.06 -30.48
CA ASP A 692 -47.64 -21.39 -30.55
C ASP A 692 -46.78 -22.50 -29.90
N LEU A 693 -45.51 -22.22 -29.57
CA LEU A 693 -44.60 -23.16 -28.90
C LEU A 693 -45.04 -23.52 -27.48
N GLY A 694 -45.82 -22.66 -26.82
CA GLY A 694 -46.25 -22.84 -25.43
C GLY A 694 -45.13 -22.62 -24.39
N GLU A 695 -43.93 -22.21 -24.82
CA GLU A 695 -42.81 -21.83 -23.96
C GLU A 695 -42.49 -20.33 -24.10
N PRO A 696 -42.36 -19.58 -22.99
CA PRO A 696 -42.04 -18.16 -23.05
C PRO A 696 -40.61 -17.92 -23.55
N VAL A 697 -40.46 -16.94 -24.45
CA VAL A 697 -39.15 -16.45 -24.91
C VAL A 697 -38.52 -15.55 -23.84
N LYS A 698 -37.29 -15.86 -23.43
CA LYS A 698 -36.53 -15.08 -22.42
C LYS A 698 -35.53 -14.09 -23.00
N LYS A 699 -35.01 -14.34 -24.21
CA LYS A 699 -34.00 -13.49 -24.88
C LYS A 699 -34.18 -13.58 -26.40
N VAL A 700 -33.95 -12.47 -27.08
CA VAL A 700 -33.78 -12.43 -28.54
C VAL A 700 -32.36 -11.96 -28.89
N ALA A 701 -31.80 -12.45 -29.99
CA ALA A 701 -30.54 -11.98 -30.54
C ALA A 701 -30.64 -11.86 -32.06
N ALA A 702 -29.95 -10.90 -32.66
CA ALA A 702 -29.99 -10.67 -34.09
C ALA A 702 -28.65 -10.12 -34.57
N GLY A 703 -28.25 -10.51 -35.78
CA GLY A 703 -27.00 -10.10 -36.40
C GLY A 703 -26.92 -10.59 -37.85
N GLY A 704 -26.32 -9.79 -38.74
CA GLY A 704 -26.30 -10.08 -40.18
C GLY A 704 -27.72 -10.23 -40.74
N TYR A 705 -28.05 -11.40 -41.28
CA TYR A 705 -29.41 -11.76 -41.72
C TYR A 705 -30.04 -12.89 -40.90
N SER A 706 -29.60 -13.07 -39.65
CA SER A 706 -30.07 -14.13 -38.75
C SER A 706 -30.70 -13.56 -37.50
N VAL A 707 -31.75 -14.23 -37.03
CA VAL A 707 -32.49 -13.90 -35.82
C VAL A 707 -32.63 -15.15 -34.96
N ALA A 708 -32.50 -14.96 -33.66
CA ALA A 708 -32.60 -16.00 -32.65
C ALA A 708 -33.62 -15.63 -31.56
N ALA A 709 -34.39 -16.61 -31.14
CA ALA A 709 -35.20 -16.57 -29.93
C ALA A 709 -34.79 -17.72 -29.00
N LEU A 710 -34.59 -17.40 -27.73
CA LEU A 710 -34.21 -18.36 -26.70
C LEU A 710 -35.34 -18.49 -25.70
N THR A 711 -35.86 -19.70 -25.49
CA THR A 711 -36.94 -19.99 -24.54
C THR A 711 -36.44 -20.12 -23.10
N GLU A 712 -37.33 -19.98 -22.12
CA GLU A 712 -37.00 -20.24 -20.71
C GLU A 712 -36.49 -21.66 -20.48
N GLY A 713 -37.02 -22.64 -21.22
CA GLY A 713 -36.59 -24.04 -21.20
C GLY A 713 -35.20 -24.29 -21.79
N GLY A 714 -34.57 -23.30 -22.43
CA GLY A 714 -33.26 -23.44 -23.06
C GLY A 714 -33.29 -23.86 -24.53
N GLY A 715 -34.47 -23.89 -25.15
CA GLY A 715 -34.62 -24.14 -26.57
C GLY A 715 -34.20 -22.93 -27.40
N LEU A 716 -33.32 -23.14 -28.38
CA LEU A 716 -32.86 -22.12 -29.31
C LEU A 716 -33.60 -22.24 -30.64
N TYR A 717 -34.30 -21.19 -31.04
CA TYR A 717 -35.01 -21.10 -32.32
C TYR A 717 -34.33 -20.07 -33.21
N LEU A 718 -33.98 -20.46 -34.43
CA LEU A 718 -33.30 -19.63 -35.41
C LEU A 718 -34.10 -19.50 -36.70
N TRP A 719 -34.08 -18.31 -37.29
CA TRP A 719 -34.60 -18.06 -38.63
C TRP A 719 -33.87 -16.89 -39.28
N GLY A 720 -34.03 -16.74 -40.60
CA GLY A 720 -33.38 -15.68 -41.32
C GLY A 720 -33.38 -15.89 -42.84
N ALA A 721 -32.66 -15.00 -43.52
CA ALA A 721 -32.51 -15.06 -44.96
C ALA A 721 -31.15 -15.67 -45.35
N GLU A 722 -31.13 -16.49 -46.39
CA GLU A 722 -29.88 -16.91 -47.04
C GLU A 722 -29.26 -15.74 -47.81
N SER A 723 -27.95 -15.55 -47.67
CA SER A 723 -27.23 -14.50 -48.38
C SER A 723 -26.88 -14.93 -49.80
N THR A 724 -27.45 -14.26 -50.81
CA THR A 724 -27.16 -14.57 -52.23
C THR A 724 -26.09 -13.63 -52.81
N GLY A 725 -25.09 -14.20 -53.51
CA GLY A 725 -24.08 -13.45 -54.27
C GLY A 725 -22.91 -12.88 -53.46
N SER A 726 -22.43 -11.68 -53.80
CA SER A 726 -21.23 -11.04 -53.19
C SER A 726 -21.39 -10.63 -51.72
N ARG A 727 -22.54 -10.94 -51.09
CA ARG A 727 -22.90 -10.63 -49.70
C ARG A 727 -22.70 -11.81 -48.74
N SER A 728 -22.09 -12.91 -49.19
CA SER A 728 -21.87 -14.14 -48.40
C SER A 728 -21.08 -13.93 -47.09
N ARG A 729 -20.46 -12.76 -46.89
CA ARG A 729 -19.72 -12.40 -45.68
C ARG A 729 -20.58 -12.10 -44.44
N HIS A 730 -21.91 -12.03 -44.56
CA HIS A 730 -22.84 -11.71 -43.46
C HIS A 730 -23.77 -12.88 -43.11
N GLN A 731 -23.30 -14.12 -43.28
CA GLN A 731 -24.09 -15.34 -43.07
C GLN A 731 -23.46 -16.21 -41.99
N THR A 732 -24.17 -16.38 -40.87
CA THR A 732 -23.73 -17.21 -39.73
C THR A 732 -23.98 -18.71 -39.95
N PHE A 733 -25.07 -19.06 -40.62
CA PHE A 733 -25.53 -20.45 -40.79
C PHE A 733 -25.60 -20.82 -42.27
N SER A 734 -25.05 -21.98 -42.64
CA SER A 734 -25.07 -22.46 -44.04
C SER A 734 -26.45 -22.90 -44.51
N GLU A 735 -27.31 -23.34 -43.59
CA GLU A 735 -28.71 -23.68 -43.83
C GLU A 735 -29.55 -22.97 -42.76
N ILE A 736 -30.42 -22.05 -43.17
CA ILE A 736 -31.28 -21.29 -42.24
C ILE A 736 -32.74 -21.31 -42.71
N SER A 737 -33.64 -21.55 -41.77
CA SER A 737 -35.08 -21.58 -42.04
C SER A 737 -35.65 -20.17 -42.17
N ARG A 738 -36.67 -19.99 -43.01
CA ARG A 738 -37.43 -18.73 -43.16
C ARG A 738 -38.41 -18.47 -42.02
N ILE A 739 -38.75 -19.53 -41.29
CA ILE A 739 -39.61 -19.51 -40.10
C ILE A 739 -38.81 -19.99 -38.89
N PRO A 740 -39.16 -19.56 -37.66
CA PRO A 740 -38.49 -19.99 -36.44
C PRO A 740 -38.39 -21.52 -36.37
N ASN A 741 -37.17 -22.04 -36.36
CA ASN A 741 -36.92 -23.48 -36.30
C ASN A 741 -35.96 -23.80 -35.16
N TYR A 742 -36.24 -24.88 -34.45
CA TYR A 742 -35.39 -25.36 -33.36
C TYR A 742 -34.00 -25.75 -33.90
N VAL A 743 -32.97 -25.30 -33.20
CA VAL A 743 -31.57 -25.62 -33.52
C VAL A 743 -30.89 -26.23 -32.31
N GLU A 744 -30.38 -27.43 -32.53
CA GLU A 744 -29.62 -28.20 -31.55
C GLU A 744 -28.21 -27.59 -31.34
N VAL A 745 -27.81 -27.45 -30.08
CA VAL A 745 -26.45 -27.08 -29.68
C VAL A 745 -25.81 -28.27 -28.94
N ASP A 746 -24.87 -28.96 -29.61
CA ASP A 746 -24.05 -30.07 -29.06
C ASP A 746 -24.82 -31.14 -28.26
N GLY A 747 -25.68 -31.93 -28.92
CA GLY A 747 -26.38 -33.05 -28.28
C GLY A 747 -27.61 -32.63 -27.48
N ASP A 748 -28.41 -31.71 -28.02
CA ASP A 748 -29.60 -31.09 -27.41
C ASP A 748 -29.36 -30.48 -26.02
N LYS A 749 -28.21 -29.81 -25.81
CA LYS A 749 -27.95 -29.13 -24.54
C LYS A 749 -28.77 -27.85 -24.42
N ASP A 750 -29.34 -27.66 -23.23
CA ASP A 750 -30.08 -26.45 -22.90
C ASP A 750 -29.18 -25.22 -22.98
N VAL A 751 -29.64 -24.22 -23.74
CA VAL A 751 -28.92 -22.95 -23.92
C VAL A 751 -29.28 -21.98 -22.80
N GLN A 752 -28.27 -21.52 -22.07
CA GLN A 752 -28.41 -20.51 -21.03
C GLN A 752 -28.46 -19.10 -21.62
N ASP A 753 -27.57 -18.78 -22.56
CA ASP A 753 -27.45 -17.46 -23.17
C ASP A 753 -26.92 -17.58 -24.62
N VAL A 754 -27.32 -16.67 -25.51
CA VAL A 754 -26.92 -16.68 -26.93
C VAL A 754 -26.75 -15.27 -27.46
N ALA A 755 -25.82 -15.09 -28.40
CA ALA A 755 -25.65 -13.86 -29.15
C ALA A 755 -25.23 -14.14 -30.61
N LEU A 756 -25.63 -13.24 -31.52
CA LEU A 756 -25.34 -13.34 -32.96
C LEU A 756 -24.58 -12.09 -33.40
N GLY A 757 -23.49 -12.28 -34.14
CA GLY A 757 -22.74 -11.24 -34.84
C GLY A 757 -23.10 -11.16 -36.33
N GLU A 758 -22.30 -10.44 -37.11
CA GLU A 758 -22.50 -10.24 -38.56
C GLU A 758 -22.46 -11.57 -39.33
N SER A 759 -21.56 -12.46 -38.91
CA SER A 759 -21.25 -13.72 -39.60
C SER A 759 -20.92 -14.88 -38.67
N HIS A 760 -21.17 -14.72 -37.37
CA HIS A 760 -20.89 -15.73 -36.35
C HIS A 760 -21.94 -15.72 -35.24
N GLY A 761 -21.97 -16.79 -34.44
CA GLY A 761 -22.82 -16.91 -33.27
C GLY A 761 -22.06 -17.52 -32.10
N ILE A 762 -22.44 -17.14 -30.89
CA ILE A 762 -21.89 -17.67 -29.63
C ILE A 762 -23.04 -18.07 -28.71
N ALA A 763 -22.93 -19.25 -28.11
CA ALA A 763 -23.90 -19.80 -27.17
C ALA A 763 -23.20 -20.29 -25.89
N LEU A 764 -23.80 -19.99 -24.75
CA LEU A 764 -23.46 -20.54 -23.43
C LEU A 764 -24.53 -21.57 -23.06
N THR A 765 -24.13 -22.81 -22.83
CA THR A 765 -25.01 -23.89 -22.36
C THR A 765 -25.06 -23.96 -20.84
N THR A 766 -26.10 -24.59 -20.29
CA THR A 766 -26.31 -24.74 -18.83
C THR A 766 -25.22 -25.55 -18.12
N ASP A 767 -24.47 -26.39 -18.85
CA ASP A 767 -23.30 -27.12 -18.36
C ASP A 767 -22.03 -26.24 -18.25
N GLY A 768 -22.12 -24.94 -18.58
CA GLY A 768 -21.01 -24.00 -18.49
C GLY A 768 -20.01 -24.11 -19.64
N CYS A 769 -20.43 -24.61 -20.80
CA CYS A 769 -19.61 -24.65 -22.01
C CYS A 769 -19.95 -23.52 -22.98
N ILE A 770 -18.96 -23.08 -23.76
CA ILE A 770 -19.12 -22.08 -24.81
C ILE A 770 -19.05 -22.77 -26.16
N TYR A 771 -20.05 -22.53 -27.01
CA TYR A 771 -20.11 -23.00 -28.40
C TYR A 771 -20.13 -21.81 -29.35
N VAL A 772 -19.42 -21.94 -30.46
CA VAL A 772 -19.33 -20.93 -31.50
C VAL A 772 -19.60 -21.55 -32.87
N ILE A 773 -20.10 -20.74 -33.79
CA ILE A 773 -20.41 -21.13 -35.17
C ILE A 773 -20.20 -19.92 -36.10
N GLY A 774 -19.92 -20.18 -37.38
CA GLY A 774 -19.79 -19.16 -38.41
C GLY A 774 -18.35 -18.85 -38.80
N ASP A 775 -18.09 -17.64 -39.25
CA ASP A 775 -16.80 -17.20 -39.78
C ASP A 775 -15.76 -16.91 -38.69
N ASN A 776 -14.47 -17.19 -38.97
CA ASN A 776 -13.34 -16.85 -38.09
C ASN A 776 -12.26 -16.00 -38.77
N THR A 777 -12.56 -15.33 -39.88
CA THR A 777 -11.54 -14.54 -40.61
C THR A 777 -10.85 -13.46 -39.76
N ASN A 778 -11.49 -13.00 -38.68
CA ASN A 778 -10.95 -12.00 -37.75
C ASN A 778 -10.67 -12.57 -36.35
N GLY A 779 -10.69 -13.90 -36.15
CA GLY A 779 -10.50 -14.52 -34.84
C GLY A 779 -11.74 -14.46 -33.91
N GLN A 780 -12.92 -14.12 -34.43
CA GLN A 780 -14.14 -13.94 -33.65
C GLN A 780 -14.69 -15.21 -32.97
N LEU A 781 -14.24 -16.41 -33.37
CA LEU A 781 -14.59 -17.69 -32.73
C LEU A 781 -13.63 -18.08 -31.59
N GLY A 782 -12.44 -17.46 -31.51
CA GLY A 782 -11.50 -17.69 -30.42
C GLY A 782 -10.69 -18.99 -30.48
N PHE A 783 -10.56 -19.63 -31.64
CA PHE A 783 -9.78 -20.88 -31.84
C PHE A 783 -8.26 -20.71 -31.94
N GLY A 784 -7.74 -19.49 -31.77
CA GLY A 784 -6.33 -19.17 -31.91
C GLY A 784 -5.95 -18.74 -33.33
N LYS A 785 -4.74 -18.20 -33.47
CA LYS A 785 -4.24 -17.54 -34.70
C LYS A 785 -4.08 -18.50 -35.88
N ASP A 786 -3.90 -19.78 -35.62
CA ASP A 786 -3.65 -20.81 -36.63
C ASP A 786 -4.94 -21.30 -37.31
N PHE A 787 -6.11 -20.90 -36.81
CA PHE A 787 -7.41 -21.29 -37.36
C PHE A 787 -8.09 -20.11 -38.05
N THR A 788 -8.12 -20.10 -39.38
CA THR A 788 -8.74 -19.02 -40.19
C THR A 788 -9.99 -19.47 -40.96
N GLY A 789 -10.48 -20.70 -40.69
CA GLY A 789 -11.64 -21.27 -41.36
C GLY A 789 -12.97 -20.88 -40.70
N ALA A 790 -14.07 -21.07 -41.43
CA ALA A 790 -15.41 -21.02 -40.86
C ALA A 790 -15.83 -22.39 -40.30
N VAL A 791 -16.71 -22.38 -39.31
CA VAL A 791 -17.29 -23.57 -38.70
C VAL A 791 -18.78 -23.61 -39.00
N THR A 792 -19.26 -24.70 -39.59
CA THR A 792 -20.66 -24.84 -40.06
C THR A 792 -21.59 -25.50 -39.05
N SER A 793 -21.08 -25.94 -37.91
CA SER A 793 -21.86 -26.55 -36.81
C SER A 793 -21.36 -26.03 -35.46
N TRP A 794 -22.24 -25.92 -34.47
CA TRP A 794 -21.87 -25.49 -33.11
C TRP A 794 -20.67 -26.28 -32.59
N SER A 795 -19.56 -25.59 -32.36
CA SER A 795 -18.30 -26.19 -31.95
C SER A 795 -17.84 -25.63 -30.62
N LYS A 796 -17.44 -26.53 -29.73
CA LYS A 796 -17.01 -26.17 -28.38
C LYS A 796 -15.67 -25.43 -28.41
N VAL A 797 -15.60 -24.33 -27.68
CA VAL A 797 -14.35 -23.61 -27.42
C VAL A 797 -13.70 -24.15 -26.15
N ASP A 798 -12.40 -24.43 -26.18
CA ASP A 798 -11.62 -24.83 -24.99
C ASP A 798 -11.28 -23.60 -24.12
N PHE A 799 -12.31 -22.94 -23.61
CA PHE A 799 -12.17 -21.81 -22.69
C PHE A 799 -12.03 -22.31 -21.25
N LYS A 800 -10.82 -22.18 -20.68
CA LYS A 800 -10.54 -22.56 -19.29
C LYS A 800 -11.00 -21.47 -18.35
N VAL A 801 -12.18 -21.66 -17.75
CA VAL A 801 -12.68 -20.77 -16.70
C VAL A 801 -11.71 -20.81 -15.50
N PRO A 802 -11.23 -19.67 -15.00
CA PRO A 802 -10.33 -19.63 -13.85
C PRO A 802 -10.95 -20.29 -12.60
N ILE A 803 -10.12 -20.89 -11.75
CA ILE A 803 -10.59 -21.57 -10.52
C ILE A 803 -11.32 -20.58 -9.62
N GLY A 804 -12.55 -20.90 -9.24
CA GLY A 804 -13.40 -20.02 -8.43
C GLY A 804 -14.17 -18.97 -9.22
N TRP A 805 -14.34 -19.16 -10.53
CA TRP A 805 -15.15 -18.31 -11.42
C TRP A 805 -16.19 -19.16 -12.16
N LYS A 806 -17.30 -18.53 -12.56
CA LYS A 806 -18.34 -19.10 -13.41
C LYS A 806 -18.64 -18.19 -14.59
N LEU A 807 -19.04 -18.79 -15.71
CA LEU A 807 -19.58 -18.07 -16.86
C LEU A 807 -20.98 -17.55 -16.50
N VAL A 808 -21.25 -16.28 -16.84
CA VAL A 808 -22.53 -15.63 -16.51
C VAL A 808 -23.24 -15.02 -17.74
N GLY A 809 -22.56 -14.92 -18.87
CA GLY A 809 -23.17 -14.47 -20.12
C GLY A 809 -22.20 -14.44 -21.28
N VAL A 810 -22.75 -14.36 -22.48
CA VAL A 810 -22.04 -14.20 -23.75
C VAL A 810 -22.66 -13.08 -24.56
N GLU A 811 -21.84 -12.39 -25.34
CA GLU A 811 -22.29 -11.37 -26.27
C GLU A 811 -21.46 -11.43 -27.56
N ALA A 812 -22.04 -11.01 -28.68
CA ALA A 812 -21.37 -10.94 -29.97
C ALA A 812 -21.48 -9.53 -30.54
N GLY A 813 -20.35 -9.03 -31.03
CA GLY A 813 -20.32 -7.89 -31.93
C GLY A 813 -20.31 -8.32 -33.40
N PRO A 814 -20.15 -7.38 -34.32
CA PRO A 814 -20.10 -7.69 -35.75
C PRO A 814 -19.00 -8.70 -36.08
N ARG A 815 -17.80 -8.47 -35.54
CA ARG A 815 -16.58 -9.26 -35.79
C ARG A 815 -15.81 -9.59 -34.52
N SER A 816 -16.48 -9.57 -33.39
CA SER A 816 -15.90 -9.87 -32.07
C SER A 816 -16.88 -10.66 -31.22
N SER A 817 -16.36 -11.44 -30.29
CA SER A 817 -17.14 -12.19 -29.30
C SER A 817 -16.65 -11.88 -27.90
N PHE A 818 -17.58 -11.87 -26.95
CA PHE A 818 -17.34 -11.51 -25.56
C PHE A 818 -17.87 -12.58 -24.62
N ILE A 819 -17.10 -12.86 -23.57
CA ILE A 819 -17.46 -13.78 -22.48
C ILE A 819 -17.41 -13.02 -21.16
N LEU A 820 -18.48 -13.10 -20.38
CA LEU A 820 -18.54 -12.53 -19.05
C LEU A 820 -18.43 -13.64 -17.99
N THR A 821 -17.50 -13.46 -17.05
CA THR A 821 -17.31 -14.35 -15.90
C THR A 821 -17.51 -13.60 -14.60
N ALA A 822 -18.02 -14.30 -13.58
CA ALA A 822 -18.15 -13.78 -12.23
C ALA A 822 -17.54 -14.75 -11.22
N LYS A 823 -16.91 -14.21 -10.18
CA LYS A 823 -16.29 -15.02 -9.13
C LYS A 823 -17.37 -15.76 -8.34
N THR A 824 -17.20 -17.07 -8.18
CA THR A 824 -18.12 -17.92 -7.40
C THR A 824 -17.81 -17.78 -5.92
N LYS A 825 -18.85 -17.59 -5.10
CA LYS A 825 -18.71 -17.64 -3.65
C LYS A 825 -18.22 -19.04 -3.23
N PRO A 826 -17.23 -19.16 -2.34
CA PRO A 826 -16.88 -20.44 -1.77
C PRO A 826 -18.06 -20.94 -0.93
N THR A 827 -18.65 -22.08 -1.33
CA THR A 827 -19.68 -22.79 -0.55
C THR A 827 -19.10 -23.48 0.67
#